data_AF-A0A9N9ZMY4-F1
#
_entry.id   AF-A0A9N9ZMY4-F1
#
_cell.length_a   1.000
_cell.length_b   1.000
_cell.length_c   1.000
_cell.angle_alpha   90.00
_cell.angle_beta   90.00
_cell.angle_gamma   90.00
#
_symmetry.space_group_name_H-M   'P 1'
#
loop_
_entity.id
_entity.type
_entity.pdbx_description
1 polymer ?
#
loop_
_entity_poly.entity_id
_entity_poly.type
_entity_poly.pdbx_seq_one_letter_code
_entity_poly.pdbx_strand_id
1 'polypeptide(L)'
;MAEQRFGHTHTRSRASGPEYLAVPTRNLLLSKNGYYSEDDKYDRRSPPVVTSTTPRIPSPPASSRRRSFGDAMEPGAIIPYRERDHESQTRESIRSNECRVPSPPNTSRRNQPLEGVYRIEDPREKGRGQYDYRETQEVSGPSNPHYHTKTVGRSDHDVLEPSPRSLPPPERRQRLCDVPRSPWPNRSDAPTPQSDSEFLSAAYRQRTGAVEENISTGLQRSKSDRTPSSHRSTPTSAEGEWTRPQLTRSTSSSLGDRTYQYRSLDYESIRLINVLPERKTMIKCEIIQVPLEQLPRYVAISYAWGDPGDTCKIDIGGNSIPISVSLHGALQALRQKNEPVLVWADALCIDQGNRDERTQQIQLMPNIYSNADSVAVWLGAEGDDSAKAVDFIRRLTDQAKYPKQVSRLLASGMSNGDLAGVVSLFGRDYWRRLWVVQELLNANEVIVYCGSTKLPWRSYQLVSELFFEHRHELAFQSMQMNRKRLAVSPDQFSYDQVLIYQGPASLPDLRSYMEDGEGAFLEILRACRRKLASDPRDKIFGILGVLPKEVRNEFPPDYNLSVKDLYTEVVDFLIKTTQRLDVICEAIHFPVHTSSADLPSFIPDWSHSPQTASMGHRYNFSAAGSTKARCTFLDQRLNKLEIEAIPLDSTKIKGVAVGTLCNLGDYLMAFLHWRALLLGEFGHEKDRHIREAEEDFVMAICLEQIPSKYTPSQWLPVCYNVFANLLQERLPYLSLDPTLMRYLDAPVDIEPKHRREYLQKGFGDKMMGRSLCITESGRIRMGSGFMQPGDQVVVPLGCSTPILLRPDAVRISYRFVGDVYITRYMNGEAVEHLRARERSLMKYVLQ
;
A
#
# COMPACT_ATOMS: atom_id res chain seq x y z
N MET A 1 10.22 -22.96 -66.04
CA MET A 1 10.88 -23.00 -67.37
C MET A 1 12.16 -22.19 -67.27
N ALA A 2 13.28 -22.66 -67.84
CA ALA A 2 14.62 -22.02 -67.87
C ALA A 2 15.28 -21.76 -66.47
N GLU A 3 16.56 -22.00 -66.16
CA GLU A 3 17.85 -22.04 -66.91
C GLU A 3 18.38 -20.65 -67.32
N GLN A 4 19.69 -20.33 -67.41
CA GLN A 4 21.01 -20.91 -67.05
C GLN A 4 22.01 -19.70 -67.02
N ARG A 5 23.18 -19.59 -66.37
CA ARG A 5 24.20 -20.45 -65.68
C ARG A 5 24.55 -19.81 -64.30
N PHE A 6 25.32 -20.38 -63.35
CA PHE A 6 26.53 -21.23 -63.28
C PHE A 6 27.90 -20.51 -63.40
N GLY A 7 28.76 -20.73 -62.39
CA GLY A 7 30.13 -20.18 -62.27
C GLY A 7 30.79 -20.58 -60.95
N HIS A 8 31.31 -21.82 -60.85
CA HIS A 8 31.96 -22.36 -59.65
C HIS A 8 33.49 -22.45 -59.79
N THR A 9 34.21 -22.24 -58.68
CA THR A 9 35.45 -22.98 -58.36
C THR A 9 35.48 -23.30 -56.86
N HIS A 10 35.86 -24.54 -56.51
CA HIS A 10 35.86 -25.08 -55.14
C HIS A 10 37.27 -25.43 -54.66
N THR A 11 37.53 -25.24 -53.36
CA THR A 11 38.26 -26.18 -52.46
C THR A 11 37.67 -26.00 -51.06
N ARG A 12 36.87 -26.95 -50.54
CA ARG A 12 37.28 -28.06 -49.63
C ARG A 12 38.08 -27.56 -48.40
N SER A 13 37.71 -27.90 -47.16
CA SER A 13 37.26 -29.22 -46.70
C SER A 13 36.37 -29.22 -45.43
N ARG A 14 35.37 -30.13 -45.40
CA ARG A 14 34.83 -30.99 -44.30
C ARG A 14 35.19 -30.67 -42.83
N ALA A 15 34.38 -30.96 -41.80
CA ALA A 15 33.05 -31.63 -41.66
C ALA A 15 32.67 -31.65 -40.15
N SER A 16 31.47 -32.00 -39.67
CA SER A 16 30.09 -32.11 -40.21
C SER A 16 29.12 -32.37 -39.04
N GLY A 17 27.85 -31.95 -39.14
CA GLY A 17 26.80 -32.30 -38.16
C GLY A 17 25.83 -33.39 -38.65
N PRO A 18 24.91 -33.84 -37.77
CA PRO A 18 23.62 -34.39 -38.19
C PRO A 18 22.42 -33.70 -37.51
N GLU A 19 21.27 -33.75 -38.20
CA GLU A 19 19.92 -33.53 -37.63
C GLU A 19 19.50 -34.80 -36.83
N TYR A 20 18.36 -34.96 -36.14
CA TYR A 20 17.11 -34.22 -35.92
C TYR A 20 16.62 -34.54 -34.49
N LEU A 21 15.77 -33.70 -33.88
CA LEU A 21 14.48 -34.07 -33.27
C LEU A 21 13.88 -32.92 -32.45
N ALA A 22 12.58 -32.67 -32.62
CA ALA A 22 11.81 -31.73 -31.81
C ALA A 22 10.64 -32.46 -31.11
N VAL A 23 10.61 -32.44 -29.78
CA VAL A 23 9.55 -33.00 -28.93
C VAL A 23 9.35 -32.02 -27.75
N PRO A 24 8.11 -31.67 -27.35
CA PRO A 24 7.86 -30.46 -26.57
C PRO A 24 8.10 -30.60 -25.05
N THR A 25 8.62 -29.54 -24.43
CA THR A 25 8.77 -29.43 -22.98
C THR A 25 7.41 -29.32 -22.30
N ARG A 26 7.06 -30.32 -21.48
CA ARG A 26 5.76 -30.39 -20.78
C ARG A 26 5.89 -29.88 -19.34
N ASN A 27 4.95 -29.04 -18.91
CA ASN A 27 4.88 -28.57 -17.52
C ASN A 27 4.82 -29.75 -16.53
N LEU A 28 5.62 -29.67 -15.46
CA LEU A 28 5.56 -30.60 -14.33
C LEU A 28 5.66 -29.83 -13.01
N LEU A 29 4.51 -29.66 -12.36
CA LEU A 29 4.41 -29.31 -10.95
C LEU A 29 4.96 -30.47 -10.13
N LEU A 30 5.80 -30.19 -9.14
CA LEU A 30 6.23 -31.18 -8.14
C LEU A 30 5.80 -30.74 -6.74
N SER A 31 4.81 -31.45 -6.22
CA SER A 31 4.41 -31.43 -4.82
C SER A 31 5.54 -31.93 -3.91
N LYS A 32 5.68 -31.34 -2.72
CA LYS A 32 6.53 -31.87 -1.64
C LYS A 32 5.66 -32.29 -0.45
N ASN A 33 5.68 -33.58 -0.13
CA ASN A 33 5.45 -34.12 1.22
C ASN A 33 5.92 -35.58 1.25
N GLY A 34 6.39 -36.05 2.41
CA GLY A 34 6.87 -37.41 2.62
C GLY A 34 8.39 -37.54 2.65
N TYR A 35 8.98 -37.38 3.83
CA TYR A 35 10.26 -38.01 4.17
C TYR A 35 9.97 -39.38 4.78
N TYR A 36 10.72 -40.40 4.37
CA TYR A 36 10.80 -41.68 5.07
C TYR A 36 12.26 -42.01 5.39
N SER A 37 12.44 -42.83 6.43
CA SER A 37 13.74 -43.20 6.99
C SER A 37 14.35 -44.39 6.27
N GLU A 38 15.68 -44.41 6.15
CA GLU A 38 16.46 -45.63 5.89
C GLU A 38 17.80 -45.56 6.64
N ASP A 39 17.99 -46.48 7.59
CA ASP A 39 19.27 -46.88 8.16
C ASP A 39 19.67 -48.19 7.45
N ASP A 40 20.95 -48.39 7.10
CA ASP A 40 21.61 -49.64 7.50
C ASP A 40 23.15 -49.52 7.55
N LYS A 41 23.80 -50.55 8.09
CA LYS A 41 25.15 -50.51 8.68
C LYS A 41 26.15 -51.39 7.94
N TYR A 42 27.42 -51.13 8.21
CA TYR A 42 28.43 -52.20 8.33
C TYR A 42 29.29 -52.00 9.59
N ASP A 43 29.57 -53.10 10.29
CA ASP A 43 30.24 -53.15 11.60
C ASP A 43 31.54 -53.97 11.53
N ARG A 44 32.50 -53.69 12.42
CA ARG A 44 33.49 -54.66 12.95
C ARG A 44 34.37 -54.07 14.08
N ARG A 45 34.01 -54.33 15.34
CA ARG A 45 34.77 -55.16 16.33
C ARG A 45 34.41 -54.85 17.80
N SER A 46 34.39 -55.92 18.60
CA SER A 46 33.93 -56.03 20.01
C SER A 46 35.08 -56.60 20.89
N PRO A 47 34.89 -57.17 22.10
CA PRO A 47 33.84 -57.11 23.16
C PRO A 47 34.55 -56.84 24.55
N PRO A 48 34.22 -57.45 25.73
CA PRO A 48 32.99 -58.03 26.33
C PRO A 48 32.58 -57.32 27.67
N VAL A 49 31.53 -57.72 28.43
CA VAL A 49 31.55 -58.77 29.50
C VAL A 49 30.15 -58.95 30.16
N VAL A 50 29.69 -60.21 30.33
CA VAL A 50 28.73 -60.77 31.35
C VAL A 50 27.30 -60.13 31.48
N THR A 51 26.16 -60.74 31.06
CA THR A 51 25.36 -61.91 31.58
C THR A 51 24.83 -61.76 33.03
N SER A 52 23.62 -62.14 33.49
CA SER A 52 22.29 -62.57 32.95
C SER A 52 21.29 -62.66 34.16
N THR A 53 20.05 -63.21 34.21
CA THR A 53 19.18 -64.05 33.34
C THR A 53 17.66 -63.99 33.71
N THR A 54 16.83 -64.59 32.86
CA THR A 54 15.41 -65.10 32.87
C THR A 54 14.91 -66.00 34.04
N PRO A 55 13.63 -66.54 34.12
CA PRO A 55 12.30 -66.18 33.51
C PRO A 55 10.95 -66.42 34.34
N ARG A 56 9.82 -65.85 33.85
CA ARG A 56 8.40 -66.37 33.72
C ARG A 56 7.47 -66.87 34.89
N ILE A 57 6.28 -66.21 35.03
CA ILE A 57 4.84 -66.73 35.05
C ILE A 57 4.36 -67.60 36.28
N PRO A 58 3.06 -67.73 36.72
CA PRO A 58 1.74 -67.08 36.41
C PRO A 58 0.82 -66.58 37.60
N SER A 59 -0.02 -65.55 37.33
CA SER A 59 -1.45 -65.37 37.77
C SER A 59 -1.82 -65.18 39.29
N PRO A 60 -3.12 -65.20 39.77
CA PRO A 60 -3.77 -64.06 40.49
C PRO A 60 -4.52 -64.49 41.80
N PRO A 61 -5.67 -63.94 42.33
CA PRO A 61 -6.47 -62.70 42.10
C PRO A 61 -7.04 -61.95 43.37
N ALA A 62 -7.76 -60.83 43.16
CA ALA A 62 -8.80 -60.20 44.02
C ALA A 62 -8.35 -59.50 45.36
N SER A 63 -9.13 -58.66 46.07
CA SER A 63 -10.59 -58.43 46.09
C SER A 63 -11.09 -57.09 46.73
N SER A 64 -12.37 -56.73 46.47
CA SER A 64 -13.30 -55.95 47.35
C SER A 64 -13.11 -54.40 47.48
N ARG A 65 -14.14 -53.56 47.73
CA ARG A 65 -15.63 -53.73 47.76
C ARG A 65 -16.42 -52.39 47.65
N ARG A 66 -17.46 -52.36 46.80
CA ARG A 66 -18.86 -51.80 46.98
C ARG A 66 -19.08 -50.28 47.28
N ARG A 67 -19.92 -49.52 46.54
CA ARG A 67 -21.42 -49.52 46.31
C ARG A 67 -22.22 -48.79 47.43
N SER A 68 -23.39 -48.14 47.23
CA SER A 68 -24.22 -47.77 46.04
C SER A 68 -25.55 -47.09 46.42
N PHE A 69 -26.08 -46.16 45.59
CA PHE A 69 -27.53 -45.79 45.41
C PHE A 69 -28.37 -45.28 46.63
N GLY A 70 -29.39 -44.43 46.35
CA GLY A 70 -30.48 -44.09 47.31
C GLY A 70 -31.20 -42.76 47.03
N ASP A 71 -32.54 -42.77 46.98
CA ASP A 71 -33.41 -41.66 46.58
C ASP A 71 -33.98 -40.79 47.74
N ALA A 72 -34.62 -39.66 47.36
CA ALA A 72 -35.83 -39.05 47.93
C ALA A 72 -35.80 -37.96 49.05
N MET A 73 -36.64 -36.93 48.78
CA MET A 73 -37.45 -36.06 49.67
C MET A 73 -36.89 -34.88 50.52
N GLU A 74 -37.79 -33.89 50.65
CA GLU A 74 -37.78 -32.55 51.28
C GLU A 74 -38.05 -32.56 52.82
N PRO A 75 -38.38 -31.44 53.53
CA PRO A 75 -37.71 -30.12 53.70
C PRO A 75 -37.64 -29.59 55.17
N GLY A 76 -37.09 -28.38 55.39
CA GLY A 76 -37.27 -27.53 56.60
C GLY A 76 -36.12 -26.50 56.77
N ALA A 77 -36.27 -25.16 56.90
CA ALA A 77 -37.08 -24.30 57.81
C ALA A 77 -36.51 -24.29 59.26
N ILE A 78 -36.37 -23.20 60.05
CA ILE A 78 -36.99 -21.85 60.26
C ILE A 78 -35.85 -20.91 60.79
N ILE A 79 -35.64 -19.61 60.42
CA ILE A 79 -36.26 -18.33 60.93
C ILE A 79 -36.11 -18.14 62.49
N PRO A 80 -36.04 -16.95 63.16
CA PRO A 80 -36.48 -15.57 62.80
C PRO A 80 -35.52 -14.38 63.21
N TYR A 81 -36.10 -13.16 63.16
CA TYR A 81 -35.70 -11.83 63.70
C TYR A 81 -34.90 -10.90 62.75
N ARG A 82 -35.41 -9.76 62.23
CA ARG A 82 -36.34 -8.65 62.66
C ARG A 82 -35.54 -7.38 63.00
N GLU A 83 -36.00 -6.16 62.76
CA GLU A 83 -37.03 -5.57 61.86
C GLU A 83 -36.87 -4.03 61.92
N ARG A 84 -37.16 -3.31 60.83
CA ARG A 84 -37.92 -2.02 60.72
C ARG A 84 -37.60 -0.80 61.64
N ASP A 85 -37.85 0.46 61.28
CA ASP A 85 -38.26 1.14 60.03
C ASP A 85 -38.14 2.68 60.21
N HIS A 86 -38.27 3.43 59.10
CA HIS A 86 -38.78 4.83 59.05
C HIS A 86 -37.93 5.95 59.73
N GLU A 87 -38.03 7.26 59.40
CA GLU A 87 -38.95 7.99 58.52
C GLU A 87 -38.38 9.34 57.95
N SER A 88 -39.05 9.87 56.91
CA SER A 88 -39.36 11.30 56.61
C SER A 88 -38.30 12.42 56.33
N GLN A 89 -38.39 12.97 55.10
CA GLN A 89 -38.44 14.41 54.68
C GLN A 89 -37.25 15.37 55.03
N THR A 90 -36.76 16.28 54.15
CA THR A 90 -37.49 17.40 53.49
C THR A 90 -36.76 18.04 52.28
N ARG A 91 -37.57 18.50 51.30
CA ARG A 91 -37.56 19.76 50.49
C ARG A 91 -36.30 20.60 50.13
N GLU A 92 -36.25 20.98 48.83
CA GLU A 92 -36.18 22.35 48.22
C GLU A 92 -35.10 23.40 48.64
N SER A 93 -34.66 24.40 47.84
CA SER A 93 -34.59 24.63 46.36
C SER A 93 -33.86 25.98 46.03
N ILE A 94 -33.60 26.27 44.74
CA ILE A 94 -33.56 27.62 44.10
C ILE A 94 -32.38 28.63 44.38
N ARG A 95 -31.61 28.94 43.29
CA ARG A 95 -30.99 30.26 42.89
C ARG A 95 -29.93 30.93 43.84
N SER A 96 -29.09 31.92 43.46
CA SER A 96 -28.79 32.63 42.18
C SER A 96 -27.44 33.41 42.22
N ASN A 97 -26.85 33.63 41.04
CA ASN A 97 -26.10 34.83 40.53
C ASN A 97 -24.81 35.43 41.17
N GLU A 98 -24.01 35.98 40.22
CA GLU A 98 -23.22 37.24 40.25
C GLU A 98 -21.79 37.34 40.86
N CYS A 99 -20.81 37.24 39.94
CA CYS A 99 -19.77 38.24 39.61
C CYS A 99 -19.23 39.23 40.68
N ARG A 100 -17.89 39.28 40.81
CA ARG A 100 -17.10 40.54 40.75
C ARG A 100 -15.58 40.32 40.62
N VAL A 101 -14.91 41.34 40.08
CA VAL A 101 -13.44 41.56 40.05
C VAL A 101 -13.17 42.98 40.59
N PRO A 102 -12.19 43.17 41.48
CA PRO A 102 -11.19 44.24 41.30
C PRO A 102 -9.76 43.86 41.79
N SER A 103 -8.83 44.82 41.82
CA SER A 103 -7.38 44.59 41.68
C SER A 103 -6.49 45.00 42.92
N PRO A 104 -5.22 45.49 42.86
CA PRO A 104 -4.15 45.17 43.84
C PRO A 104 -3.86 46.31 44.88
N PRO A 105 -2.79 46.23 45.72
CA PRO A 105 -1.50 46.89 45.36
C PRO A 105 -0.17 46.39 46.02
N ASN A 106 0.96 46.91 45.49
CA ASN A 106 2.30 47.23 46.07
C ASN A 106 2.83 46.65 47.41
N THR A 107 4.15 46.34 47.44
CA THR A 107 5.16 47.03 48.31
C THR A 107 6.63 46.69 47.94
N SER A 108 7.63 47.33 48.59
CA SER A 108 9.03 47.42 48.13
C SER A 108 10.11 47.28 49.23
N ARG A 109 11.27 46.67 48.92
CA ARG A 109 12.68 46.91 49.38
C ARG A 109 13.56 45.75 48.85
N ARG A 110 14.79 45.85 48.32
CA ARG A 110 16.02 46.68 48.48
C ARG A 110 17.04 46.09 49.50
N ASN A 111 18.29 45.98 49.03
CA ASN A 111 19.58 45.67 49.70
C ASN A 111 20.16 44.24 49.57
N GLN A 112 21.50 44.20 49.65
CA GLN A 112 22.46 43.10 49.36
C GLN A 112 23.31 42.85 50.66
N PRO A 113 24.61 42.46 50.61
CA PRO A 113 25.26 41.25 50.09
C PRO A 113 26.07 40.51 51.20
N LEU A 114 26.83 39.46 50.85
CA LEU A 114 28.30 39.28 51.07
C LEU A 114 28.72 37.81 51.26
N GLU A 115 29.97 37.52 50.85
CA GLU A 115 30.94 36.49 51.32
C GLU A 115 30.49 35.02 51.53
N GLY A 116 31.29 33.97 51.28
CA GLY A 116 32.67 33.88 50.76
C GLY A 116 33.43 32.66 51.36
N VAL A 117 34.68 32.44 50.91
CA VAL A 117 35.79 31.82 51.67
C VAL A 117 35.93 30.27 51.76
N TYR A 118 37.05 29.76 51.19
CA TYR A 118 37.86 28.54 51.55
C TYR A 118 37.37 27.09 51.27
N ARG A 119 38.23 26.05 51.00
CA ARG A 119 39.70 25.89 50.65
C ARG A 119 40.02 24.39 50.39
N ILE A 120 41.30 24.04 50.08
CA ILE A 120 41.97 22.70 50.21
C ILE A 120 41.58 21.66 49.12
N GLU A 121 42.49 20.88 48.49
CA GLU A 121 43.96 20.92 48.27
C GLU A 121 44.35 20.05 47.05
N ASP A 122 45.58 20.22 46.53
CA ASP A 122 46.23 19.35 45.52
C ASP A 122 47.27 18.42 46.19
N PRO A 123 47.52 17.21 45.67
CA PRO A 123 48.91 16.95 45.32
C PRO A 123 49.15 16.08 44.05
N ARG A 124 49.85 16.68 43.06
CA ARG A 124 51.16 16.23 42.50
C ARG A 124 51.24 14.88 41.72
N GLU A 125 52.14 14.66 40.75
CA GLU A 125 53.25 15.46 40.17
C GLU A 125 53.73 14.89 38.81
N LYS A 126 54.42 15.73 38.01
CA LYS A 126 55.48 15.41 37.00
C LYS A 126 55.16 14.45 35.82
N GLY A 127 55.51 14.77 34.56
CA GLY A 127 55.97 16.03 33.95
C GLY A 127 56.98 15.88 32.80
N ARG A 128 57.13 16.97 32.02
CA ARG A 128 58.08 17.21 30.89
C ARG A 128 57.76 16.42 29.60
N GLY A 129 58.03 16.97 28.40
CA GLY A 129 58.67 18.25 28.06
C GLY A 129 58.29 18.78 26.67
N GLN A 130 58.78 19.98 26.36
CA GLN A 130 58.47 20.72 25.12
C GLN A 130 59.20 20.17 23.90
N TYR A 131 58.58 20.34 22.72
CA TYR A 131 59.22 21.06 21.61
C TYR A 131 58.20 22.03 21.01
N ASP A 132 58.69 23.12 20.42
CA ASP A 132 57.92 24.31 20.04
C ASP A 132 58.11 24.61 18.54
N TYR A 133 57.02 24.85 17.82
CA TYR A 133 57.05 25.53 16.52
C TYR A 133 55.72 26.23 16.22
N ARG A 134 55.84 27.44 15.68
CA ARG A 134 54.77 28.33 15.22
C ARG A 134 54.33 27.95 13.79
N GLU A 135 53.28 28.49 13.16
CA GLU A 135 52.43 29.67 13.42
C GLU A 135 51.11 29.53 12.60
N THR A 136 50.04 30.26 12.93
CA THR A 136 48.81 30.54 12.10
C THR A 136 48.11 29.37 11.37
N GLN A 137 46.80 29.10 11.56
CA GLN A 137 45.69 29.98 11.17
C GLN A 137 44.37 29.62 11.89
N GLU A 138 43.46 30.59 11.99
CA GLU A 138 42.09 30.39 12.47
C GLU A 138 41.12 30.13 11.30
N VAL A 139 40.33 29.05 11.36
CA VAL A 139 39.00 28.98 10.71
C VAL A 139 38.06 28.20 11.62
N SER A 140 36.99 28.86 12.09
CA SER A 140 35.88 28.23 12.80
C SER A 140 34.88 27.60 11.80
N GLY A 141 34.29 26.46 12.17
CA GLY A 141 33.49 25.67 11.23
C GLY A 141 32.07 26.21 10.97
N PRO A 142 31.49 25.96 9.77
CA PRO A 142 30.06 26.14 9.54
C PRO A 142 29.30 25.02 10.30
N SER A 143 28.30 25.30 11.15
CA SER A 143 27.16 26.21 11.04
C SER A 143 26.15 25.78 9.97
N ASN A 144 25.10 25.08 10.42
CA ASN A 144 23.96 24.63 9.62
C ASN A 144 22.95 25.77 9.39
N PRO A 145 22.55 26.12 8.15
CA PRO A 145 21.55 27.16 7.90
C PRO A 145 20.14 26.58 7.65
N HIS A 146 19.19 26.93 8.52
CA HIS A 146 17.76 26.85 8.20
C HIS A 146 17.34 28.00 7.27
N TYR A 147 16.22 27.80 6.56
CA TYR A 147 15.53 28.84 5.80
C TYR A 147 15.16 30.05 6.68
N HIS A 148 15.31 31.27 6.13
CA HIS A 148 14.60 32.45 6.63
C HIS A 148 14.13 33.34 5.48
N THR A 149 12.81 33.48 5.36
CA THR A 149 12.14 34.55 4.62
C THR A 149 12.44 35.91 5.24
N LYS A 150 12.68 36.95 4.42
CA LYS A 150 12.61 38.35 4.88
C LYS A 150 12.18 39.31 3.76
N THR A 151 11.38 40.29 4.14
CA THR A 151 10.80 41.31 3.26
C THR A 151 11.44 42.68 3.45
N VAL A 152 11.60 43.40 2.33
CA VAL A 152 11.66 44.87 2.17
C VAL A 152 12.76 45.65 2.91
N GLY A 153 13.60 46.33 2.13
CA GLY A 153 14.40 47.50 2.52
C GLY A 153 14.79 48.30 1.26
N ARG A 154 14.53 49.61 1.23
CA ARG A 154 14.81 50.49 0.07
C ARG A 154 16.28 50.92 0.02
N SER A 155 16.79 51.10 -1.19
CA SER A 155 17.57 52.29 -1.57
C SER A 155 17.49 52.49 -3.09
N ASP A 156 17.64 53.73 -3.54
CA ASP A 156 17.24 54.20 -4.87
C ASP A 156 18.41 54.24 -5.87
N HIS A 157 18.11 54.09 -7.17
CA HIS A 157 18.79 54.82 -8.26
C HIS A 157 18.00 54.69 -9.57
N ASP A 158 17.78 55.81 -10.25
CA ASP A 158 17.06 55.89 -11.53
C ASP A 158 17.84 55.31 -12.72
N VAL A 159 17.11 54.85 -13.75
CA VAL A 159 17.25 55.33 -15.15
C VAL A 159 16.15 54.73 -16.06
N LEU A 160 15.31 55.62 -16.60
CA LEU A 160 14.50 55.55 -17.84
C LEU A 160 13.61 54.31 -18.15
N GLU A 161 12.29 54.53 -18.17
CA GLU A 161 11.29 53.64 -18.82
C GLU A 161 11.42 53.64 -20.36
N PRO A 162 10.79 52.65 -21.03
CA PRO A 162 9.57 53.01 -21.78
C PRO A 162 8.34 52.13 -21.46
N SER A 163 7.15 52.72 -21.56
CA SER A 163 5.89 52.15 -21.07
C SER A 163 5.36 50.93 -21.86
N PRO A 164 4.64 49.98 -21.22
CA PRO A 164 4.19 48.74 -21.85
C PRO A 164 2.95 48.91 -22.75
N ARG A 165 2.90 48.15 -23.85
CA ARG A 165 1.66 47.91 -24.59
C ARG A 165 0.91 46.72 -23.98
N SER A 166 -0.38 46.88 -23.74
CA SER A 166 -1.25 45.81 -23.25
C SER A 166 -1.52 44.75 -24.32
N LEU A 167 -1.49 43.48 -23.90
CA LEU A 167 -2.03 42.35 -24.66
C LEU A 167 -3.32 41.87 -23.96
N PRO A 168 -4.37 41.47 -24.71
CA PRO A 168 -5.61 40.99 -24.12
C PRO A 168 -5.47 39.56 -23.55
N PRO A 169 -6.30 39.17 -22.57
CA PRO A 169 -6.33 37.80 -22.05
C PRO A 169 -6.95 36.82 -23.07
N PRO A 170 -6.61 35.52 -23.00
CA PRO A 170 -7.15 34.50 -23.89
C PRO A 170 -8.64 34.22 -23.65
N GLU A 171 -9.36 33.90 -24.72
CA GLU A 171 -10.82 33.74 -24.72
C GLU A 171 -11.28 32.47 -23.99
N ARG A 172 -12.26 32.61 -23.09
CA ARG A 172 -12.95 31.46 -22.46
C ARG A 172 -13.93 30.83 -23.46
N ARG A 173 -13.74 29.55 -23.79
CA ARG A 173 -14.77 28.75 -24.48
C ARG A 173 -15.95 28.46 -23.54
N GLN A 174 -16.96 29.32 -23.56
CA GLN A 174 -18.26 29.00 -22.98
C GLN A 174 -18.92 27.84 -23.76
N ARG A 175 -19.38 26.79 -23.07
CA ARG A 175 -20.33 25.83 -23.65
C ARG A 175 -21.74 26.37 -23.42
N LEU A 176 -22.43 26.73 -24.50
CA LEU A 176 -23.86 27.07 -24.47
C LEU A 176 -24.69 25.79 -24.55
N CYS A 177 -25.53 25.55 -23.54
CA CYS A 177 -26.54 24.50 -23.53
C CYS A 177 -27.82 25.06 -22.89
N ASP A 178 -28.86 25.36 -23.68
CA ASP A 178 -30.22 25.53 -23.15
C ASP A 178 -31.31 25.52 -24.26
N VAL A 179 -32.59 25.50 -23.83
CA VAL A 179 -33.85 25.60 -24.62
C VAL A 179 -34.21 24.41 -25.58
N PRO A 180 -35.49 24.18 -26.01
CA PRO A 180 -36.28 23.08 -25.42
C PRO A 180 -36.96 22.10 -26.44
N ARG A 181 -37.95 21.30 -25.97
CA ARG A 181 -38.58 20.16 -26.68
C ARG A 181 -39.84 20.46 -27.53
N SER A 182 -40.03 19.63 -28.57
CA SER A 182 -41.31 19.23 -29.24
C SER A 182 -42.00 20.23 -30.20
N PRO A 183 -42.90 19.80 -31.14
CA PRO A 183 -43.40 18.43 -31.44
C PRO A 183 -43.23 17.97 -32.92
N TRP A 184 -43.83 16.81 -33.27
CA TRP A 184 -43.77 16.08 -34.56
C TRP A 184 -44.70 16.61 -35.68
N PRO A 185 -44.52 16.17 -36.95
CA PRO A 185 -45.55 15.30 -37.57
C PRO A 185 -45.10 14.19 -38.57
N ASN A 186 -45.90 13.10 -38.66
CA ASN A 186 -46.26 12.20 -39.80
C ASN A 186 -45.29 11.98 -41.00
N ARG A 187 -44.84 10.74 -41.31
CA ARG A 187 -45.53 9.57 -41.97
C ARG A 187 -45.69 9.65 -43.50
N SER A 188 -45.06 8.72 -44.25
CA SER A 188 -45.72 7.79 -45.22
C SER A 188 -44.74 6.89 -46.00
N ASP A 189 -44.87 5.56 -45.82
CA ASP A 189 -44.87 4.45 -46.80
C ASP A 189 -43.70 4.17 -47.80
N ALA A 190 -43.59 2.90 -48.22
CA ALA A 190 -42.60 2.31 -49.15
C ALA A 190 -43.29 1.57 -50.33
N PRO A 191 -42.60 0.99 -51.35
CA PRO A 191 -42.05 -0.38 -51.20
C PRO A 191 -40.83 -0.79 -52.11
N THR A 192 -40.54 -2.10 -52.06
CA THR A 192 -39.61 -3.08 -52.72
C THR A 192 -39.42 -3.02 -54.27
N PRO A 193 -38.52 -3.82 -54.95
CA PRO A 193 -38.13 -5.24 -54.68
C PRO A 193 -36.64 -5.70 -54.92
N GLN A 194 -36.44 -7.03 -54.96
CA GLN A 194 -35.19 -7.82 -54.83
C GLN A 194 -34.65 -8.38 -56.17
N SER A 195 -33.46 -9.03 -56.13
CA SER A 195 -33.16 -10.25 -56.90
C SER A 195 -32.02 -11.12 -56.32
N ASP A 196 -32.25 -12.43 -56.26
CA ASP A 196 -31.36 -13.57 -55.94
C ASP A 196 -30.40 -13.95 -57.13
N SER A 197 -29.47 -14.93 -57.16
CA SER A 197 -28.61 -15.66 -56.17
C SER A 197 -27.47 -16.41 -56.93
N GLU A 198 -27.24 -17.72 -56.69
CA GLU A 198 -26.36 -18.71 -57.42
C GLU A 198 -24.83 -18.76 -57.10
N PHE A 199 -24.11 -19.92 -57.03
CA PHE A 199 -24.50 -21.35 -56.89
C PHE A 199 -23.36 -22.23 -56.23
N LEU A 200 -23.67 -23.53 -56.03
CA LEU A 200 -22.95 -24.66 -55.38
C LEU A 200 -21.59 -25.09 -56.03
N SER A 201 -20.69 -25.98 -55.53
CA SER A 201 -20.50 -26.91 -54.35
C SER A 201 -18.96 -27.17 -54.16
N ALA A 202 -18.31 -28.16 -53.49
CA ALA A 202 -18.63 -29.47 -52.82
C ALA A 202 -17.49 -29.83 -51.79
N ALA A 203 -17.67 -30.63 -50.72
CA ALA A 203 -17.63 -32.12 -50.54
C ALA A 203 -16.21 -32.79 -50.69
N TYR A 204 -15.76 -33.79 -49.88
CA TYR A 204 -16.45 -34.63 -48.86
C TYR A 204 -15.48 -35.44 -47.92
N ARG A 205 -15.98 -35.89 -46.73
CA ARG A 205 -15.46 -36.96 -45.79
C ARG A 205 -14.28 -36.64 -44.83
N GLN A 206 -14.21 -37.16 -43.57
CA GLN A 206 -15.15 -37.96 -42.74
C GLN A 206 -14.79 -38.00 -41.22
N ARG A 207 -15.82 -37.99 -40.32
CA ARG A 207 -15.96 -38.69 -38.99
C ARG A 207 -14.98 -38.35 -37.84
N THR A 208 -15.32 -38.44 -36.54
CA THR A 208 -16.55 -38.74 -35.73
C THR A 208 -16.41 -38.02 -34.37
N GLY A 209 -17.44 -37.46 -33.72
CA GLY A 209 -18.39 -38.16 -32.81
C GLY A 209 -17.86 -38.17 -31.35
N ALA A 210 -18.63 -37.96 -30.27
CA ALA A 210 -20.06 -37.66 -30.10
C ALA A 210 -20.31 -36.92 -28.75
N VAL A 211 -21.58 -36.63 -28.42
CA VAL A 211 -22.04 -36.04 -27.14
C VAL A 211 -22.93 -37.07 -26.43
N GLU A 212 -22.80 -37.23 -25.11
CA GLU A 212 -23.94 -37.41 -24.18
C GLU A 212 -23.53 -37.40 -22.70
N GLU A 213 -24.53 -37.22 -21.83
CA GLU A 213 -24.42 -37.33 -20.36
C GLU A 213 -24.26 -38.80 -19.92
N ASN A 214 -23.85 -39.04 -18.66
CA ASN A 214 -24.40 -40.15 -17.87
C ASN A 214 -24.07 -40.05 -16.38
N ILE A 215 -24.98 -40.53 -15.53
CA ILE A 215 -24.83 -40.60 -14.07
C ILE A 215 -24.75 -42.07 -13.61
N SER A 216 -23.67 -42.41 -12.91
CA SER A 216 -23.42 -43.55 -12.01
C SER A 216 -24.01 -44.95 -12.29
N THR A 217 -23.18 -45.99 -12.18
CA THR A 217 -23.65 -47.35 -11.84
C THR A 217 -22.69 -48.10 -10.92
N GLY A 218 -23.20 -48.68 -9.83
CA GLY A 218 -22.56 -49.79 -9.09
C GLY A 218 -22.67 -49.69 -7.56
N LEU A 219 -23.17 -50.68 -6.82
CA LEU A 219 -23.93 -51.88 -7.23
C LEU A 219 -24.67 -52.53 -6.02
N GLN A 220 -25.92 -53.01 -6.23
CA GLN A 220 -26.67 -53.95 -5.34
C GLN A 220 -27.09 -53.42 -3.92
N ARG A 221 -28.12 -53.94 -3.21
CA ARG A 221 -28.92 -55.19 -3.38
C ARG A 221 -30.32 -55.14 -2.70
N SER A 222 -31.40 -55.52 -3.44
CA SER A 222 -32.71 -56.03 -2.92
C SER A 222 -33.61 -55.05 -2.10
N LYS A 223 -34.95 -55.22 -1.92
CA LYS A 223 -35.94 -56.26 -2.29
C LYS A 223 -37.39 -55.72 -2.12
N SER A 224 -38.36 -56.05 -3.01
CA SER A 224 -39.86 -56.13 -2.79
C SER A 224 -40.64 -54.89 -2.22
N ASP A 225 -41.94 -54.63 -2.47
CA ASP A 225 -43.02 -55.36 -3.17
C ASP A 225 -44.16 -54.45 -3.74
N ARG A 226 -45.31 -55.04 -4.13
CA ARG A 226 -46.41 -54.54 -5.00
C ARG A 226 -47.30 -53.33 -4.59
N THR A 227 -47.73 -52.62 -5.65
CA THR A 227 -49.02 -51.95 -6.03
C THR A 227 -50.36 -52.50 -5.48
N PRO A 228 -51.57 -51.85 -5.70
CA PRO A 228 -51.92 -50.42 -5.97
C PRO A 228 -53.34 -49.88 -5.46
N SER A 229 -53.63 -48.59 -5.75
CA SER A 229 -54.93 -48.00 -6.24
C SER A 229 -56.21 -47.77 -5.38
N SER A 230 -56.81 -46.56 -5.52
CA SER A 230 -58.26 -46.19 -5.72
C SER A 230 -58.43 -44.66 -5.52
N HIS A 231 -59.09 -43.84 -6.37
CA HIS A 231 -60.55 -43.66 -6.70
C HIS A 231 -61.40 -43.04 -5.55
N ARG A 232 -62.37 -42.10 -5.73
CA ARG A 232 -62.81 -41.25 -6.87
C ARG A 232 -63.83 -40.15 -6.41
N SER A 233 -63.58 -38.88 -6.80
CA SER A 233 -64.47 -37.73 -7.15
C SER A 233 -65.91 -37.47 -6.58
N THR A 234 -66.23 -36.17 -6.35
CA THR A 234 -67.52 -35.40 -6.61
C THR A 234 -68.79 -35.65 -5.75
N PRO A 235 -69.88 -34.80 -5.77
CA PRO A 235 -70.04 -33.33 -6.03
C PRO A 235 -71.12 -32.55 -5.16
N THR A 236 -71.25 -31.21 -5.33
CA THR A 236 -72.50 -30.35 -5.17
C THR A 236 -73.25 -30.25 -3.80
N SER A 237 -74.10 -29.25 -3.44
CA SER A 237 -74.46 -27.90 -3.96
C SER A 237 -75.38 -27.08 -3.00
N ALA A 238 -75.29 -25.74 -3.05
CA ALA A 238 -76.34 -24.71 -2.80
C ALA A 238 -76.86 -24.36 -1.37
N GLU A 239 -77.43 -23.15 -1.28
CA GLU A 239 -78.24 -22.50 -0.19
C GLU A 239 -77.57 -22.17 1.18
N GLY A 240 -77.89 -21.07 1.88
CA GLY A 240 -78.69 -19.91 1.43
C GLY A 240 -79.33 -18.94 2.45
N GLU A 241 -78.64 -18.37 3.47
CA GLU A 241 -79.25 -17.31 4.33
C GLU A 241 -78.25 -16.31 4.98
N TRP A 242 -78.74 -15.15 5.48
CA TRP A 242 -77.93 -14.02 6.00
C TRP A 242 -78.34 -13.58 7.42
N THR A 243 -77.40 -13.57 8.38
CA THR A 243 -77.47 -12.76 9.62
C THR A 243 -76.08 -12.21 10.03
N ARG A 244 -76.04 -11.29 11.01
CA ARG A 244 -74.94 -10.32 11.27
C ARG A 244 -74.00 -10.72 12.44
N PRO A 245 -72.86 -10.03 12.70
CA PRO A 245 -71.56 -10.66 12.48
C PRO A 245 -70.69 -10.85 13.74
N GLN A 246 -69.86 -11.89 13.78
CA GLN A 246 -68.72 -11.98 14.73
C GLN A 246 -67.45 -12.63 14.15
N LEU A 247 -66.33 -12.00 14.51
CA LEU A 247 -64.95 -12.46 14.68
C LEU A 247 -64.56 -13.91 14.33
N THR A 248 -63.61 -14.11 13.40
CA THR A 248 -62.69 -15.27 13.37
C THR A 248 -61.27 -14.88 12.93
N ARG A 249 -60.31 -15.82 13.07
CA ARG A 249 -58.85 -15.57 13.06
C ARG A 249 -58.19 -15.63 11.69
N SER A 250 -57.17 -14.78 11.57
CA SER A 250 -55.98 -14.85 10.71
C SER A 250 -55.64 -16.17 9.98
N THR A 251 -55.32 -16.02 8.69
CA THR A 251 -54.23 -16.75 8.03
C THR A 251 -53.24 -15.73 7.43
N SER A 252 -52.02 -16.16 7.09
CA SER A 252 -50.84 -15.29 6.91
C SER A 252 -50.21 -15.38 5.51
N SER A 253 -49.10 -14.66 5.33
CA SER A 253 -48.10 -14.78 4.25
C SER A 253 -48.37 -14.09 2.89
N SER A 254 -48.25 -12.77 2.89
CA SER A 254 -47.74 -12.00 1.74
C SER A 254 -46.97 -10.75 2.20
N LEU A 255 -46.10 -10.92 3.21
CA LEU A 255 -45.11 -9.91 3.61
C LEU A 255 -44.01 -9.84 2.55
N GLY A 256 -44.27 -9.09 1.47
CA GLY A 256 -43.27 -8.75 0.47
C GLY A 256 -42.11 -7.97 1.11
N ASP A 257 -40.89 -8.25 0.66
CA ASP A 257 -39.68 -7.66 1.22
C ASP A 257 -39.64 -6.15 0.89
N ARG A 258 -39.76 -5.30 1.92
CA ARG A 258 -39.89 -3.85 1.75
C ARG A 258 -38.52 -3.20 1.62
N THR A 259 -37.98 -3.23 0.40
CA THR A 259 -36.86 -2.37 0.02
C THR A 259 -37.20 -0.91 0.32
N TYR A 260 -36.36 -0.24 1.12
CA TYR A 260 -36.51 1.19 1.39
C TYR A 260 -36.30 1.99 0.09
N GLN A 261 -37.24 2.89 -0.21
CA GLN A 261 -37.15 3.76 -1.37
C GLN A 261 -36.61 5.12 -0.94
N TYR A 262 -35.42 5.48 -1.42
CA TYR A 262 -34.86 6.80 -1.22
C TYR A 262 -35.75 7.86 -1.90
N ARG A 263 -35.94 8.99 -1.22
CA ARG A 263 -36.41 10.21 -1.88
C ARG A 263 -35.24 10.83 -2.63
N SER A 264 -35.47 11.27 -3.87
CA SER A 264 -34.46 12.02 -4.64
C SER A 264 -33.96 13.19 -3.80
N LEU A 265 -32.65 13.42 -3.80
CA LEU A 265 -32.07 14.63 -3.23
C LEU A 265 -32.39 15.83 -4.13
N ASP A 266 -32.54 16.99 -3.48
CA ASP A 266 -32.46 18.30 -4.14
C ASP A 266 -30.98 18.65 -4.41
N TYR A 267 -30.76 19.65 -5.26
CA TYR A 267 -29.42 20.16 -5.55
C TYR A 267 -28.74 20.67 -4.26
N GLU A 268 -27.42 20.44 -4.15
CA GLU A 268 -26.60 20.80 -2.98
C GLU A 268 -27.20 20.41 -1.61
N SER A 269 -27.87 19.25 -1.57
CA SER A 269 -28.37 18.61 -0.35
C SER A 269 -27.63 17.30 -0.04
N ILE A 270 -27.63 16.92 1.24
CA ILE A 270 -27.17 15.60 1.71
C ILE A 270 -28.26 14.96 2.60
N ARG A 271 -28.19 13.63 2.77
CA ARG A 271 -28.99 12.95 3.80
C ARG A 271 -28.19 12.80 5.10
N LEU A 272 -28.88 12.82 6.22
CA LEU A 272 -28.35 12.51 7.55
C LEU A 272 -29.28 11.51 8.27
N ILE A 273 -28.70 10.70 9.15
CA ILE A 273 -29.35 9.58 9.82
C ILE A 273 -29.50 9.92 11.30
N ASN A 274 -30.74 10.07 11.76
CA ASN A 274 -31.09 10.34 13.15
C ASN A 274 -31.18 8.99 13.91
N VAL A 275 -30.08 8.58 14.57
CA VAL A 275 -29.99 7.31 15.31
C VAL A 275 -30.71 7.44 16.64
N LEU A 276 -31.79 6.68 16.84
CA LEU A 276 -32.66 6.84 18.00
C LEU A 276 -32.11 6.16 19.28
N PRO A 277 -32.46 6.68 20.48
CA PRO A 277 -31.80 6.28 21.73
C PRO A 277 -31.85 4.79 22.08
N GLU A 278 -30.94 4.37 22.95
CA GLU A 278 -30.85 3.01 23.49
C GLU A 278 -31.99 2.67 24.47
N ARG A 279 -33.18 2.45 23.91
CA ARG A 279 -34.39 1.97 24.60
C ARG A 279 -35.01 0.73 23.93
N LYS A 280 -34.36 0.20 22.88
CA LYS A 280 -34.84 -0.90 22.04
C LYS A 280 -33.65 -1.74 21.56
N THR A 281 -33.82 -3.06 21.54
CA THR A 281 -32.80 -4.04 21.12
C THR A 281 -32.35 -3.83 19.68
N MET A 282 -33.28 -3.62 18.75
CA MET A 282 -32.97 -3.22 17.37
C MET A 282 -32.68 -1.71 17.32
N ILE A 283 -31.64 -1.32 16.58
CA ILE A 283 -31.36 0.08 16.25
C ILE A 283 -32.50 0.61 15.37
N LYS A 284 -33.04 1.76 15.73
CA LYS A 284 -34.02 2.50 14.93
C LYS A 284 -33.40 3.82 14.47
N CYS A 285 -33.62 4.17 13.22
CA CYS A 285 -33.16 5.43 12.64
C CYS A 285 -34.28 6.11 11.86
N GLU A 286 -34.11 7.41 11.66
CA GLU A 286 -34.90 8.20 10.70
C GLU A 286 -33.91 8.85 9.72
N ILE A 287 -34.27 9.00 8.45
CA ILE A 287 -33.45 9.71 7.48
C ILE A 287 -34.07 11.09 7.24
N ILE A 288 -33.26 12.13 7.40
CA ILE A 288 -33.59 13.51 7.05
C ILE A 288 -32.72 13.97 5.88
N GLN A 289 -33.20 14.95 5.13
CA GLN A 289 -32.43 15.65 4.11
C GLN A 289 -32.15 17.07 4.61
N VAL A 290 -30.94 17.57 4.37
CA VAL A 290 -30.50 18.92 4.76
C VAL A 290 -29.76 19.61 3.61
N PRO A 291 -29.95 20.93 3.38
CA PRO A 291 -29.12 21.71 2.47
C PRO A 291 -27.70 21.89 3.03
N LEU A 292 -26.69 21.93 2.15
CA LEU A 292 -25.30 22.22 2.55
C LEU A 292 -25.12 23.61 3.18
N GLU A 293 -25.97 24.59 2.83
CA GLU A 293 -25.97 25.93 3.43
C GLU A 293 -26.46 25.94 4.89
N GLN A 294 -27.19 24.91 5.33
CA GLN A 294 -27.92 24.89 6.61
C GLN A 294 -27.69 23.58 7.37
N LEU A 295 -26.44 23.11 7.38
CA LEU A 295 -26.06 21.88 8.06
C LEU A 295 -26.23 21.99 9.58
N PRO A 296 -26.96 21.07 10.22
CA PRO A 296 -26.93 20.90 11.68
C PRO A 296 -25.59 20.28 12.11
N ARG A 297 -25.33 20.18 13.42
CA ARG A 297 -24.21 19.36 13.92
C ARG A 297 -24.50 17.88 13.66
N TYR A 298 -23.56 17.18 13.04
CA TYR A 298 -23.58 15.73 12.83
C TYR A 298 -22.19 15.13 12.98
N VAL A 299 -22.15 13.81 13.19
CA VAL A 299 -20.91 13.01 13.21
C VAL A 299 -20.77 12.25 11.89
N ALA A 300 -19.70 12.45 11.13
CA ALA A 300 -19.43 11.63 9.95
C ALA A 300 -18.75 10.32 10.36
N ILE A 301 -19.25 9.18 9.88
CA ILE A 301 -18.68 7.87 10.20
C ILE A 301 -17.61 7.52 9.17
N SER A 302 -16.46 7.06 9.65
CA SER A 302 -15.37 6.51 8.85
C SER A 302 -15.19 5.05 9.25
N TYR A 303 -15.51 4.10 8.36
CA TYR A 303 -15.56 2.67 8.71
C TYR A 303 -15.18 1.77 7.54
N ALA A 304 -14.58 0.61 7.84
CA ALA A 304 -14.38 -0.43 6.84
C ALA A 304 -15.72 -1.12 6.55
N TRP A 305 -16.13 -1.21 5.28
CA TRP A 305 -17.45 -1.74 4.91
C TRP A 305 -17.70 -3.18 5.42
N GLY A 306 -16.66 -4.01 5.53
CA GLY A 306 -16.75 -5.41 5.95
C GLY A 306 -17.10 -6.36 4.80
N ASP A 307 -17.51 -7.58 5.14
CA ASP A 307 -18.11 -8.51 4.17
C ASP A 307 -19.53 -8.02 3.80
N PRO A 308 -19.86 -7.78 2.52
CA PRO A 308 -21.20 -7.39 2.10
C PRO A 308 -22.29 -8.43 2.39
N GLY A 309 -21.92 -9.71 2.59
CA GLY A 309 -22.84 -10.78 2.98
C GLY A 309 -23.17 -10.80 4.48
N ASP A 310 -22.27 -10.31 5.34
CA ASP A 310 -22.46 -10.32 6.79
C ASP A 310 -23.24 -9.08 7.25
N THR A 311 -24.54 -9.25 7.48
CA THR A 311 -25.48 -8.15 7.68
C THR A 311 -26.33 -8.28 8.94
N CYS A 312 -26.58 -7.13 9.59
CA CYS A 312 -27.57 -6.97 10.65
C CYS A 312 -28.71 -6.05 10.20
N LYS A 313 -29.91 -6.30 10.72
CA LYS A 313 -31.10 -5.51 10.36
C LYS A 313 -31.30 -4.33 11.30
N ILE A 314 -31.50 -3.14 10.72
CA ILE A 314 -31.98 -1.94 11.40
C ILE A 314 -33.39 -1.60 10.91
N ASP A 315 -34.05 -0.65 11.58
CA ASP A 315 -35.35 -0.12 11.17
C ASP A 315 -35.24 1.36 10.79
N ILE A 316 -35.52 1.69 9.53
CA ILE A 316 -35.61 3.06 9.04
C ILE A 316 -37.04 3.37 8.64
N GLY A 317 -37.69 4.25 9.39
CA GLY A 317 -39.05 4.72 9.12
C GLY A 317 -40.12 3.62 9.08
N GLY A 318 -39.92 2.50 9.77
CA GLY A 318 -40.82 1.34 9.77
C GLY A 318 -40.44 0.25 8.75
N ASN A 319 -39.33 0.39 8.01
CA ASN A 319 -38.83 -0.59 7.05
C ASN A 319 -37.57 -1.24 7.60
N SER A 320 -37.50 -2.57 7.57
CA SER A 320 -36.34 -3.31 8.08
C SER A 320 -35.29 -3.48 6.99
N ILE A 321 -34.14 -2.82 7.13
CA ILE A 321 -33.08 -2.75 6.13
C ILE A 321 -31.86 -3.55 6.64
N PRO A 322 -31.27 -4.46 5.83
CA PRO A 322 -29.97 -5.05 6.13
C PRO A 322 -28.85 -4.04 5.87
N ILE A 323 -27.92 -3.92 6.82
CA ILE A 323 -26.66 -3.18 6.69
C ILE A 323 -25.52 -4.09 7.14
N SER A 324 -24.27 -3.82 6.72
CA SER A 324 -23.15 -4.67 7.15
C SER A 324 -22.96 -4.62 8.66
N VAL A 325 -22.46 -5.72 9.24
CA VAL A 325 -22.16 -5.82 10.68
C VAL A 325 -21.20 -4.71 11.14
N SER A 326 -20.29 -4.27 10.25
CA SER A 326 -19.40 -3.15 10.54
C SER A 326 -20.14 -1.82 10.75
N LEU A 327 -21.05 -1.44 9.84
CA LEU A 327 -21.87 -0.22 10.02
C LEU A 327 -22.81 -0.35 11.22
N HIS A 328 -23.40 -1.53 11.44
CA HIS A 328 -24.24 -1.77 12.63
C HIS A 328 -23.45 -1.57 13.94
N GLY A 329 -22.20 -2.05 13.98
CA GLY A 329 -21.28 -1.82 15.09
C GLY A 329 -20.96 -0.34 15.32
N ALA A 330 -20.64 0.39 14.25
CA ALA A 330 -20.38 1.84 14.33
C ALA A 330 -21.60 2.62 14.83
N LEU A 331 -22.79 2.33 14.30
CA LEU A 331 -24.05 2.95 14.74
C LEU A 331 -24.34 2.64 16.22
N GLN A 332 -24.16 1.40 16.67
CA GLN A 332 -24.39 1.03 18.09
C GLN A 332 -23.33 1.65 19.03
N ALA A 333 -22.09 1.86 18.59
CA ALA A 333 -21.05 2.52 19.37
C ALA A 333 -21.24 4.05 19.49
N LEU A 334 -21.95 4.67 18.54
CA LEU A 334 -22.33 6.08 18.56
C LEU A 334 -23.68 6.33 19.26
N ARG A 335 -24.58 5.35 19.26
CA ARG A 335 -25.93 5.44 19.81
C ARG A 335 -25.93 5.78 21.31
N GLN A 336 -26.51 6.92 21.66
CA GLN A 336 -26.64 7.35 23.05
C GLN A 336 -27.89 6.79 23.74
N LYS A 337 -27.89 6.80 25.08
CA LYS A 337 -28.96 6.20 25.90
C LYS A 337 -30.25 7.02 25.97
N ASN A 338 -30.13 8.35 25.97
CA ASN A 338 -31.23 9.27 26.24
C ASN A 338 -31.60 10.15 25.04
N GLU A 339 -30.60 10.57 24.28
CA GLU A 339 -30.72 11.53 23.17
C GLU A 339 -30.39 10.85 21.84
N PRO A 340 -31.01 11.28 20.72
CA PRO A 340 -30.67 10.75 19.41
C PRO A 340 -29.34 11.33 18.91
N VAL A 341 -28.67 10.64 17.99
CA VAL A 341 -27.41 11.11 17.40
C VAL A 341 -27.56 11.23 15.89
N LEU A 342 -27.28 12.42 15.36
CA LEU A 342 -27.32 12.68 13.93
C LEU A 342 -25.97 12.31 13.30
N VAL A 343 -25.98 11.39 12.34
CA VAL A 343 -24.76 10.87 11.71
C VAL A 343 -24.83 10.90 10.18
N TRP A 344 -23.67 10.92 9.52
CA TRP A 344 -23.54 10.66 8.09
C TRP A 344 -22.78 9.34 7.87
N ALA A 345 -23.29 8.48 6.99
CA ALA A 345 -22.63 7.24 6.57
C ALA A 345 -22.95 6.95 5.09
N ASP A 346 -21.92 6.76 4.27
CA ASP A 346 -22.01 6.59 2.81
C ASP A 346 -23.04 5.53 2.35
N ALA A 347 -23.08 4.35 2.99
CA ALA A 347 -23.98 3.26 2.60
C ALA A 347 -25.48 3.47 2.97
N LEU A 348 -25.82 4.54 3.69
CA LEU A 348 -27.20 4.87 4.11
C LEU A 348 -27.62 6.32 3.79
N CYS A 349 -26.67 7.24 3.61
CA CYS A 349 -26.94 8.61 3.20
C CYS A 349 -27.03 8.77 1.68
N ILE A 350 -26.33 7.90 0.92
CA ILE A 350 -26.28 7.91 -0.54
C ILE A 350 -27.14 6.75 -1.06
N ASP A 351 -27.96 6.99 -2.08
CA ASP A 351 -28.58 5.92 -2.85
C ASP A 351 -27.51 5.26 -3.74
N GLN A 352 -26.92 4.17 -3.22
CA GLN A 352 -25.89 3.39 -3.90
C GLN A 352 -26.40 2.74 -5.22
N GLY A 353 -27.71 2.68 -5.44
CA GLY A 353 -28.30 2.25 -6.71
C GLY A 353 -28.34 3.37 -7.77
N ASN A 354 -28.34 4.63 -7.36
CA ASN A 354 -28.37 5.80 -8.23
C ASN A 354 -26.93 6.28 -8.52
N ARG A 355 -26.45 6.01 -9.75
CA ARG A 355 -25.07 6.39 -10.16
C ARG A 355 -24.83 7.89 -10.18
N ASP A 356 -25.82 8.68 -10.56
CA ASP A 356 -25.67 10.13 -10.72
C ASP A 356 -25.63 10.78 -9.33
N GLU A 357 -26.51 10.34 -8.42
CA GLU A 357 -26.48 10.76 -7.02
C GLU A 357 -25.19 10.31 -6.31
N ARG A 358 -24.77 9.04 -6.48
CA ARG A 358 -23.49 8.56 -5.92
C ARG A 358 -22.32 9.42 -6.40
N THR A 359 -22.30 9.79 -7.68
CA THR A 359 -21.28 10.63 -8.27
C THR A 359 -21.26 12.03 -7.66
N GLN A 360 -22.44 12.66 -7.53
CA GLN A 360 -22.60 13.96 -6.88
C GLN A 360 -22.22 13.94 -5.40
N GLN A 361 -22.64 12.92 -4.64
CA GLN A 361 -22.34 12.82 -3.20
C GLN A 361 -20.85 12.52 -2.95
N ILE A 362 -20.16 11.78 -3.84
CA ILE A 362 -18.70 11.61 -3.78
C ILE A 362 -17.96 12.93 -4.03
N GLN A 363 -18.42 13.77 -4.97
CA GLN A 363 -17.89 15.13 -5.16
C GLN A 363 -18.05 15.99 -3.89
N LEU A 364 -19.11 15.76 -3.11
CA LEU A 364 -19.39 16.47 -1.87
C LEU A 364 -18.67 15.92 -0.63
N MET A 365 -18.09 14.71 -0.67
CA MET A 365 -17.41 14.10 0.49
C MET A 365 -16.39 15.03 1.20
N PRO A 366 -15.55 15.82 0.50
CA PRO A 366 -14.60 16.72 1.18
C PRO A 366 -15.31 17.78 2.02
N ASN A 367 -16.46 18.28 1.54
CA ASN A 367 -17.31 19.22 2.28
C ASN A 367 -18.05 18.51 3.43
N ILE A 368 -18.50 17.28 3.22
CA ILE A 368 -19.23 16.49 4.23
C ILE A 368 -18.33 16.14 5.43
N TYR A 369 -17.06 15.78 5.22
CA TYR A 369 -16.14 15.50 6.32
C TYR A 369 -15.60 16.79 6.99
N SER A 370 -15.49 17.91 6.26
CA SER A 370 -15.05 19.21 6.82
C SER A 370 -16.14 20.06 7.47
N ASN A 371 -17.43 19.76 7.26
CA ASN A 371 -18.54 20.38 8.00
C ASN A 371 -19.11 19.49 9.11
N ALA A 372 -18.53 18.30 9.33
CA ALA A 372 -18.86 17.45 10.47
C ALA A 372 -18.34 18.08 11.78
N ASP A 373 -19.13 17.94 12.85
CA ASP A 373 -18.77 18.36 14.22
C ASP A 373 -17.62 17.47 14.74
N SER A 374 -17.63 16.19 14.37
CA SER A 374 -16.49 15.27 14.48
C SER A 374 -16.61 14.09 13.50
N VAL A 375 -15.49 13.40 13.27
CA VAL A 375 -15.41 12.16 12.49
C VAL A 375 -15.18 10.97 13.42
N ALA A 376 -16.11 10.02 13.40
CA ALA A 376 -16.05 8.80 14.18
C ALA A 376 -15.42 7.67 13.35
N VAL A 377 -14.17 7.35 13.66
CA VAL A 377 -13.44 6.22 13.08
C VAL A 377 -13.85 4.94 13.79
N TRP A 378 -14.39 3.97 13.06
CA TRP A 378 -14.74 2.65 13.57
C TRP A 378 -13.74 1.60 13.11
N LEU A 379 -12.92 1.11 14.05
CA LEU A 379 -11.94 0.06 13.83
C LEU A 379 -12.55 -1.36 13.90
N GLY A 380 -13.88 -1.48 14.09
CA GLY A 380 -14.56 -2.77 14.29
C GLY A 380 -14.82 -3.09 15.77
N ALA A 381 -15.37 -4.29 16.00
CA ALA A 381 -15.77 -4.77 17.32
C ALA A 381 -14.59 -5.01 18.28
N GLU A 382 -14.93 -5.25 19.55
CA GLU A 382 -13.97 -5.67 20.57
C GLU A 382 -13.52 -7.11 20.29
N GLY A 383 -12.21 -7.34 20.34
CA GLY A 383 -11.55 -8.58 19.91
C GLY A 383 -10.04 -8.42 19.86
N ASP A 384 -9.28 -9.52 19.84
CA ASP A 384 -7.81 -9.54 19.74
C ASP A 384 -7.09 -8.65 20.76
N ASP A 385 -7.60 -8.64 22.00
CA ASP A 385 -7.12 -7.79 23.11
C ASP A 385 -7.19 -6.26 22.85
N SER A 386 -7.99 -5.81 21.87
CA SER A 386 -8.13 -4.38 21.51
C SER A 386 -8.44 -3.43 22.67
N ALA A 387 -9.25 -3.83 23.66
CA ALA A 387 -9.51 -2.98 24.84
C ALA A 387 -8.23 -2.74 25.68
N LYS A 388 -7.36 -3.75 25.82
CA LYS A 388 -6.04 -3.61 26.45
C LYS A 388 -5.09 -2.78 25.58
N ALA A 389 -5.15 -2.96 24.26
CA ALA A 389 -4.37 -2.21 23.30
C ALA A 389 -4.69 -0.70 23.37
N VAL A 390 -5.97 -0.33 23.45
CA VAL A 390 -6.43 1.06 23.60
C VAL A 390 -5.99 1.65 24.94
N ASP A 391 -6.07 0.89 26.04
CA ASP A 391 -5.51 1.33 27.33
C ASP A 391 -3.98 1.48 27.30
N PHE A 392 -3.25 0.61 26.60
CA PHE A 392 -1.80 0.71 26.45
C PHE A 392 -1.40 1.92 25.57
N ILE A 393 -2.14 2.20 24.49
CA ILE A 393 -1.98 3.42 23.68
C ILE A 393 -2.20 4.66 24.56
N ARG A 394 -3.21 4.67 25.43
CA ARG A 394 -3.42 5.74 26.42
C ARG A 394 -2.22 5.85 27.38
N ARG A 395 -1.78 4.76 28.01
CA ARG A 395 -0.62 4.74 28.92
C ARG A 395 0.67 5.25 28.26
N LEU A 396 0.92 4.92 27.00
CA LEU A 396 2.05 5.44 26.23
C LEU A 396 1.88 6.95 25.96
N THR A 397 0.68 7.39 25.54
CA THR A 397 0.33 8.81 25.34
C THR A 397 0.60 9.62 26.61
N ASP A 398 0.12 9.14 27.76
CA ASP A 398 0.27 9.78 29.07
C ASP A 398 1.75 9.95 29.48
N GLN A 399 2.65 9.09 28.98
CA GLN A 399 4.08 9.09 29.31
C GLN A 399 5.02 9.57 28.19
N ALA A 400 4.49 10.02 27.05
CA ALA A 400 5.27 10.40 25.86
C ALA A 400 6.37 11.44 26.12
N LYS A 401 6.18 12.33 27.12
CA LYS A 401 7.17 13.34 27.53
C LYS A 401 8.36 12.77 28.32
N TYR A 402 8.38 11.46 28.61
CA TYR A 402 9.36 10.81 29.47
C TYR A 402 9.94 9.55 28.80
N PRO A 403 10.96 9.67 27.92
CA PRO A 403 11.48 8.53 27.15
C PRO A 403 11.88 7.31 27.99
N LYS A 404 12.46 7.52 29.18
CA LYS A 404 12.79 6.43 30.14
C LYS A 404 11.57 5.69 30.69
N GLN A 405 10.37 6.27 30.62
CA GLN A 405 9.11 5.61 30.96
C GLN A 405 8.49 4.93 29.74
N VAL A 406 8.60 5.53 28.54
CA VAL A 406 8.21 4.90 27.27
C VAL A 406 8.98 3.59 27.06
N SER A 407 10.31 3.58 27.11
CA SER A 407 11.12 2.35 26.98
C SER A 407 10.74 1.25 27.99
N ARG A 408 10.38 1.62 29.23
CA ARG A 408 9.88 0.67 30.24
C ARG A 408 8.51 0.11 29.86
N LEU A 409 7.58 0.96 29.42
CA LEU A 409 6.25 0.56 28.96
C LEU A 409 6.33 -0.36 27.74
N LEU A 410 7.20 -0.07 26.77
CA LEU A 410 7.44 -0.94 25.61
C LEU A 410 7.99 -2.32 26.05
N ALA A 411 9.00 -2.35 26.92
CA ALA A 411 9.57 -3.61 27.43
C ALA A 411 8.56 -4.43 28.25
N SER A 412 7.71 -3.78 29.07
CA SER A 412 6.62 -4.47 29.78
C SER A 412 5.51 -4.92 28.82
N GLY A 413 5.18 -4.11 27.82
CA GLY A 413 4.15 -4.37 26.81
C GLY A 413 4.49 -5.56 25.90
N MET A 414 5.78 -5.76 25.64
CA MET A 414 6.32 -6.94 24.96
C MET A 414 6.21 -8.21 25.84
N SER A 415 6.26 -8.03 27.16
CA SER A 415 6.32 -9.13 28.14
C SER A 415 4.93 -9.59 28.63
N ASN A 416 3.95 -8.67 28.71
CA ASN A 416 2.59 -8.96 29.16
C ASN A 416 1.56 -9.20 28.03
N GLY A 417 1.91 -8.84 26.79
CA GLY A 417 1.06 -8.98 25.60
C GLY A 417 0.35 -7.70 25.15
N ASP A 418 0.47 -6.57 25.86
CA ASP A 418 -0.17 -5.30 25.45
C ASP A 418 0.24 -4.89 24.02
N LEU A 419 1.51 -5.06 23.65
CA LEU A 419 1.99 -4.78 22.28
C LEU A 419 1.42 -5.74 21.23
N ALA A 420 1.07 -6.97 21.58
CA ALA A 420 0.43 -7.90 20.65
C ALA A 420 -1.00 -7.42 20.30
N GLY A 421 -1.74 -6.89 21.28
CA GLY A 421 -3.03 -6.26 21.03
C GLY A 421 -2.92 -5.02 20.13
N VAL A 422 -1.88 -4.20 20.29
CA VAL A 422 -1.65 -3.05 19.39
C VAL A 422 -1.28 -3.51 17.96
N VAL A 423 -0.47 -4.56 17.81
CA VAL A 423 -0.21 -5.18 16.50
C VAL A 423 -1.51 -5.63 15.82
N SER A 424 -2.38 -6.35 16.54
CA SER A 424 -3.70 -6.75 16.02
C SER A 424 -4.58 -5.55 15.65
N LEU A 425 -4.57 -4.48 16.46
CA LEU A 425 -5.36 -3.27 16.22
C LEU A 425 -4.84 -2.44 15.02
N PHE A 426 -3.52 -2.43 14.80
CA PHE A 426 -2.87 -1.70 13.69
C PHE A 426 -2.90 -2.48 12.37
N GLY A 427 -3.05 -3.81 12.43
CA GLY A 427 -3.24 -4.67 11.26
C GLY A 427 -4.65 -4.70 10.68
N ARG A 428 -5.66 -4.10 11.35
CA ARG A 428 -7.06 -4.12 10.88
C ARG A 428 -7.23 -3.40 9.53
N ASP A 429 -8.01 -3.98 8.62
CA ASP A 429 -8.12 -3.53 7.21
C ASP A 429 -8.59 -2.08 7.01
N TYR A 430 -9.26 -1.50 8.01
CA TYR A 430 -9.60 -0.08 8.05
C TYR A 430 -8.41 0.80 7.64
N TRP A 431 -7.23 0.58 8.23
CA TRP A 431 -6.04 1.39 7.97
C TRP A 431 -5.55 1.27 6.52
N ARG A 432 -5.86 0.18 5.84
CA ARG A 432 -5.40 -0.09 4.47
C ARG A 432 -6.25 0.64 3.42
N ARG A 433 -7.48 1.05 3.74
CA ARG A 433 -8.39 1.72 2.79
C ARG A 433 -7.84 3.07 2.29
N LEU A 434 -8.09 3.37 1.03
CA LEU A 434 -7.74 4.66 0.41
C LEU A 434 -8.66 5.78 0.85
N TRP A 435 -9.98 5.56 0.83
CA TRP A 435 -11.00 6.56 1.17
C TRP A 435 -10.75 7.23 2.53
N VAL A 436 -10.27 6.45 3.52
CA VAL A 436 -9.86 6.91 4.86
C VAL A 436 -8.86 8.08 4.84
N VAL A 437 -8.04 8.22 3.80
CA VAL A 437 -7.09 9.34 3.65
C VAL A 437 -7.84 10.68 3.62
N GLN A 438 -8.85 10.82 2.75
CA GLN A 438 -9.62 12.06 2.66
C GLN A 438 -10.68 12.20 3.74
N GLU A 439 -11.22 11.09 4.26
CA GLU A 439 -12.14 11.06 5.41
C GLU A 439 -11.49 11.65 6.69
N LEU A 440 -10.18 11.43 6.90
CA LEU A 440 -9.46 11.92 8.08
C LEU A 440 -8.75 13.26 7.85
N LEU A 441 -8.24 13.53 6.65
CA LEU A 441 -7.53 14.80 6.38
C LEU A 441 -8.45 16.00 6.19
N ASN A 442 -9.74 15.79 5.91
CA ASN A 442 -10.75 16.86 5.91
C ASN A 442 -11.43 17.07 7.28
N ALA A 443 -11.10 16.27 8.31
CA ALA A 443 -11.83 16.25 9.58
C ALA A 443 -11.42 17.39 10.53
N ASN A 444 -12.40 18.03 11.19
CA ASN A 444 -12.17 19.01 12.26
C ASN A 444 -11.67 18.35 13.57
N GLU A 445 -12.39 17.33 14.03
CA GLU A 445 -12.04 16.48 15.16
C GLU A 445 -12.19 15.01 14.74
N VAL A 446 -11.30 14.13 15.21
CA VAL A 446 -11.34 12.69 14.92
C VAL A 446 -11.29 11.89 16.22
N ILE A 447 -12.31 11.07 16.45
CA ILE A 447 -12.41 10.15 17.59
C ILE A 447 -12.39 8.71 17.05
N VAL A 448 -11.51 7.88 17.60
CA VAL A 448 -11.30 6.51 17.17
C VAL A 448 -11.96 5.54 18.15
N TYR A 449 -12.91 4.76 17.65
CA TYR A 449 -13.73 3.80 18.36
C TYR A 449 -13.30 2.36 18.02
N CYS A 450 -13.29 1.49 19.03
CA CYS A 450 -13.08 0.06 18.88
C CYS A 450 -13.90 -0.69 19.94
N GLY A 451 -14.95 -1.40 19.51
CA GLY A 451 -15.88 -2.04 20.44
C GLY A 451 -16.53 -1.02 21.40
N SER A 452 -16.38 -1.26 22.71
CA SER A 452 -16.84 -0.35 23.77
C SER A 452 -15.94 0.86 24.01
N THR A 453 -14.72 0.85 23.48
CA THR A 453 -13.65 1.81 23.80
C THR A 453 -13.53 2.93 22.77
N LYS A 454 -13.07 4.12 23.20
CA LYS A 454 -12.72 5.24 22.31
C LYS A 454 -11.56 6.08 22.81
N LEU A 455 -10.78 6.65 21.89
CA LEU A 455 -9.67 7.58 22.15
C LEU A 455 -9.60 8.67 21.05
N PRO A 456 -9.11 9.89 21.34
CA PRO A 456 -8.83 10.89 20.31
C PRO A 456 -7.73 10.43 19.35
N TRP A 457 -7.82 10.84 18.08
CA TRP A 457 -6.85 10.50 17.04
C TRP A 457 -5.40 10.89 17.38
N ARG A 458 -5.19 12.00 18.11
CA ARG A 458 -3.84 12.43 18.52
C ARG A 458 -3.09 11.40 19.37
N SER A 459 -3.79 10.57 20.15
CA SER A 459 -3.17 9.46 20.90
C SER A 459 -2.59 8.39 19.97
N TYR A 460 -3.30 8.07 18.88
CA TYR A 460 -2.84 7.10 17.88
C TYR A 460 -1.64 7.64 17.09
N GLN A 461 -1.68 8.91 16.68
CA GLN A 461 -0.55 9.58 16.02
C GLN A 461 0.70 9.57 16.91
N LEU A 462 0.58 10.06 18.16
CA LEU A 462 1.70 10.16 19.09
C LEU A 462 2.31 8.80 19.45
N VAL A 463 1.51 7.75 19.59
CA VAL A 463 2.04 6.40 19.80
C VAL A 463 2.74 5.85 18.56
N SER A 464 2.26 6.20 17.36
CA SER A 464 2.93 5.86 16.10
C SER A 464 4.27 6.59 15.94
N GLU A 465 4.35 7.86 16.36
CA GLU A 465 5.59 8.64 16.43
C GLU A 465 6.59 7.96 17.38
N LEU A 466 6.17 7.61 18.60
CA LEU A 466 7.01 6.91 19.60
C LEU A 466 7.51 5.54 19.10
N PHE A 467 6.70 4.75 18.38
CA PHE A 467 7.16 3.47 17.83
C PHE A 467 8.23 3.66 16.75
N PHE A 468 8.12 4.71 15.92
CA PHE A 468 9.15 5.04 14.94
C PHE A 468 10.45 5.54 15.61
N GLU A 469 10.35 6.36 16.66
CA GLU A 469 11.51 6.80 17.45
C GLU A 469 12.24 5.62 18.11
N HIS A 470 11.50 4.79 18.87
CA HIS A 470 12.03 3.64 19.60
C HIS A 470 12.22 2.36 18.75
N ARG A 471 12.15 2.45 17.41
CA ARG A 471 12.25 1.32 16.46
C ARG A 471 13.42 0.34 16.72
N HIS A 472 14.55 0.84 17.19
CA HIS A 472 15.74 0.03 17.50
C HIS A 472 15.54 -0.84 18.75
N GLU A 473 14.82 -0.35 19.76
CA GLU A 473 14.47 -1.12 20.95
C GLU A 473 13.45 -2.21 20.60
N LEU A 474 12.43 -1.87 19.79
CA LEU A 474 11.42 -2.82 19.32
C LEU A 474 12.05 -3.97 18.51
N ALA A 475 12.92 -3.64 17.55
CA ALA A 475 13.63 -4.64 16.75
C ALA A 475 14.54 -5.55 17.60
N PHE A 476 15.28 -4.98 18.56
CA PHE A 476 16.15 -5.75 19.46
C PHE A 476 15.35 -6.72 20.37
N GLN A 477 14.22 -6.26 20.92
CA GLN A 477 13.33 -7.10 21.74
C GLN A 477 12.67 -8.22 20.90
N SER A 478 12.22 -7.89 19.69
CA SER A 478 11.68 -8.84 18.69
C SER A 478 12.69 -9.95 18.38
N MET A 479 13.97 -9.61 18.14
CA MET A 479 15.03 -10.60 17.88
C MET A 479 15.32 -11.54 19.06
N GLN A 480 15.19 -11.07 20.31
CA GLN A 480 15.37 -11.96 21.47
C GLN A 480 14.21 -12.96 21.62
N MET A 481 12.96 -12.53 21.40
CA MET A 481 11.77 -13.38 21.54
C MET A 481 11.59 -14.40 20.42
N ASN A 482 12.07 -14.10 19.21
CA ASN A 482 12.08 -15.03 18.07
C ASN A 482 12.84 -16.35 18.33
N ARG A 483 13.64 -16.45 19.41
CA ARG A 483 14.24 -17.72 19.89
C ARG A 483 13.28 -18.61 20.70
N LYS A 484 12.05 -18.17 21.00
CA LYS A 484 11.08 -18.92 21.82
C LYS A 484 9.67 -19.00 21.22
N ARG A 485 9.21 -17.96 20.50
CA ARG A 485 8.01 -18.00 19.65
C ARG A 485 8.20 -17.09 18.44
N LEU A 486 7.83 -17.57 17.26
CA LEU A 486 7.73 -16.75 16.04
C LEU A 486 6.48 -15.87 16.15
N ALA A 487 6.64 -14.70 16.75
CA ALA A 487 5.58 -13.70 16.87
C ALA A 487 5.46 -12.92 15.56
N VAL A 488 4.62 -13.44 14.66
CA VAL A 488 4.38 -12.90 13.32
C VAL A 488 2.90 -12.58 13.20
N SER A 489 2.57 -11.45 12.56
CA SER A 489 1.19 -11.08 12.24
C SER A 489 0.56 -12.05 11.22
N PRO A 490 -0.79 -12.08 11.08
CA PRO A 490 -1.45 -12.90 10.06
C PRO A 490 -0.94 -12.65 8.63
N ASP A 491 -0.62 -11.39 8.32
CA ASP A 491 -0.05 -10.93 7.04
C ASP A 491 1.48 -11.17 6.91
N GLN A 492 2.07 -12.03 7.75
CA GLN A 492 3.49 -12.44 7.75
C GLN A 492 4.53 -11.35 8.10
N PHE A 493 4.11 -10.12 8.43
CA PHE A 493 4.99 -9.07 8.95
C PHE A 493 5.42 -9.33 10.41
N SER A 494 6.63 -8.92 10.78
CA SER A 494 7.07 -8.91 12.19
C SER A 494 6.29 -7.87 13.02
N TYR A 495 6.21 -8.07 14.33
CA TYR A 495 5.50 -7.15 15.22
C TYR A 495 6.06 -5.72 15.14
N ASP A 496 7.40 -5.59 15.09
CA ASP A 496 8.07 -4.30 14.89
C ASP A 496 7.69 -3.64 13.55
N GLN A 497 7.60 -4.38 12.45
CA GLN A 497 7.13 -3.83 11.17
C GLN A 497 5.68 -3.32 11.21
N VAL A 498 4.78 -4.02 11.91
CA VAL A 498 3.38 -3.58 12.07
C VAL A 498 3.32 -2.29 12.90
N LEU A 499 4.03 -2.24 14.02
CA LEU A 499 4.03 -1.07 14.92
C LEU A 499 4.65 0.18 14.27
N ILE A 500 5.64 0.01 13.40
CA ILE A 500 6.38 1.13 12.78
C ILE A 500 5.73 1.61 11.45
N TYR A 501 5.10 0.72 10.68
CA TYR A 501 4.66 1.03 9.30
C TYR A 501 3.17 0.74 8.98
N GLN A 502 2.42 0.11 9.88
CA GLN A 502 0.97 -0.11 9.72
C GLN A 502 0.17 0.80 10.67
N GLY A 503 -1.14 0.55 10.81
CA GLY A 503 -1.99 1.39 11.66
C GLY A 503 -1.96 2.86 11.24
N PRO A 504 -1.80 3.81 12.18
CA PRO A 504 -1.67 5.23 11.90
C PRO A 504 -0.51 5.59 10.95
N ALA A 505 0.66 4.94 11.06
CA ALA A 505 1.81 5.18 10.18
C ALA A 505 1.55 4.85 8.70
N SER A 506 0.51 4.07 8.41
CA SER A 506 0.10 3.79 7.03
C SER A 506 -0.62 4.96 6.35
N LEU A 507 -1.05 5.99 7.09
CA LEU A 507 -1.66 7.19 6.56
C LEU A 507 -0.55 8.21 6.25
N PRO A 508 -0.39 8.63 4.99
CA PRO A 508 0.68 9.55 4.64
C PRO A 508 0.39 10.95 5.18
N ASP A 509 1.41 11.63 5.71
CA ASP A 509 1.31 13.06 5.95
C ASP A 509 1.42 13.78 4.61
N LEU A 510 0.28 14.26 4.10
CA LEU A 510 0.22 14.91 2.79
C LEU A 510 0.52 16.40 2.84
N ARG A 511 0.56 17.01 4.04
CA ARG A 511 0.63 18.47 4.21
C ARG A 511 1.88 19.08 3.60
N SER A 512 3.00 18.36 3.61
CA SER A 512 4.25 18.81 2.98
C SER A 512 4.16 18.92 1.45
N TYR A 513 3.35 18.08 0.80
CA TYR A 513 3.19 18.11 -0.66
C TYR A 513 2.13 19.12 -1.12
N MET A 514 1.17 19.47 -0.25
CA MET A 514 0.10 20.42 -0.60
C MET A 514 0.61 21.84 -0.90
N GLU A 515 1.84 22.17 -0.48
CA GLU A 515 2.51 23.43 -0.81
C GLU A 515 3.08 23.46 -2.25
N ASP A 516 3.29 22.29 -2.89
CA ASP A 516 3.83 22.15 -4.27
C ASP A 516 2.79 22.36 -5.39
N GLY A 517 1.55 22.73 -5.05
CA GLY A 517 0.49 23.07 -6.01
C GLY A 517 0.13 21.91 -6.95
N GLU A 518 0.31 22.10 -8.26
CA GLU A 518 0.02 21.04 -9.25
C GLU A 518 1.01 19.87 -9.17
N GLY A 519 2.24 20.10 -8.69
CA GLY A 519 3.23 19.04 -8.43
C GLY A 519 2.78 18.07 -7.34
N ALA A 520 1.98 18.54 -6.38
CA ALA A 520 1.42 17.75 -5.28
C ALA A 520 0.70 16.49 -5.75
N PHE A 521 0.04 16.53 -6.92
CA PHE A 521 -0.81 15.44 -7.40
C PHE A 521 -0.02 14.14 -7.63
N LEU A 522 1.17 14.21 -8.22
CA LEU A 522 2.01 13.03 -8.43
C LEU A 522 2.55 12.46 -7.10
N GLU A 523 2.92 13.32 -6.15
CA GLU A 523 3.43 12.88 -4.85
C GLU A 523 2.32 12.31 -3.95
N ILE A 524 1.11 12.88 -3.99
CA ILE A 524 -0.08 12.33 -3.31
C ILE A 524 -0.45 10.96 -3.94
N LEU A 525 -0.39 10.82 -5.27
CA LEU A 525 -0.57 9.52 -5.94
C LEU A 525 0.49 8.49 -5.54
N ARG A 526 1.75 8.89 -5.37
CA ARG A 526 2.85 8.03 -4.87
C ARG A 526 2.63 7.62 -3.41
N ALA A 527 2.33 8.59 -2.54
CA ALA A 527 2.11 8.38 -1.11
C ALA A 527 0.90 7.47 -0.85
N CYS A 528 -0.18 7.65 -1.61
CA CYS A 528 -1.41 6.85 -1.51
C CYS A 528 -1.35 5.51 -2.27
N ARG A 529 -0.34 5.26 -3.12
CA ARG A 529 -0.29 4.12 -4.06
C ARG A 529 -0.56 2.75 -3.41
N ARG A 530 -0.07 2.56 -2.17
CA ARG A 530 -0.22 1.31 -1.38
C ARG A 530 -1.59 1.12 -0.73
N LYS A 531 -2.41 2.17 -0.62
CA LYS A 531 -3.76 2.05 -0.06
C LYS A 531 -4.66 1.25 -1.00
N LEU A 532 -5.57 0.47 -0.41
CA LEU A 532 -6.51 -0.40 -1.10
C LEU A 532 -7.78 0.36 -1.51
N ALA A 533 -8.26 0.03 -2.71
CA ALA A 533 -9.52 0.48 -3.28
C ALA A 533 -10.09 -0.68 -4.11
N SER A 534 -11.42 -0.83 -4.13
CA SER A 534 -12.08 -1.95 -4.83
C SER A 534 -12.35 -1.65 -6.30
N ASP A 535 -12.66 -0.40 -6.64
CA ASP A 535 -12.69 0.10 -8.01
C ASP A 535 -11.32 0.72 -8.34
N PRO A 536 -10.66 0.39 -9.47
CA PRO A 536 -9.42 1.04 -9.87
C PRO A 536 -9.50 2.57 -9.92
N ARG A 537 -10.64 3.14 -10.33
CA ARG A 537 -10.82 4.60 -10.51
C ARG A 537 -10.82 5.36 -9.18
N ASP A 538 -11.18 4.69 -8.09
CA ASP A 538 -11.05 5.23 -6.73
C ASP A 538 -9.59 5.59 -6.40
N LYS A 539 -8.58 5.03 -7.09
CA LYS A 539 -7.17 5.45 -6.93
C LYS A 539 -6.93 6.92 -7.26
N ILE A 540 -7.80 7.50 -8.10
CA ILE A 540 -7.84 8.94 -8.39
C ILE A 540 -8.96 9.58 -7.54
N PHE A 541 -10.19 9.07 -7.60
CA PHE A 541 -11.35 9.72 -6.98
C PHE A 541 -11.28 9.77 -5.43
N GLY A 542 -10.65 8.78 -4.81
CA GLY A 542 -10.44 8.69 -3.36
C GLY A 542 -9.39 9.64 -2.78
N ILE A 543 -8.65 10.37 -3.62
CA ILE A 543 -7.70 11.43 -3.19
C ILE A 543 -8.12 12.84 -3.60
N LEU A 544 -9.19 13.02 -4.38
CA LEU A 544 -9.62 14.34 -4.85
C LEU A 544 -9.87 15.34 -3.70
N GLY A 545 -10.37 14.86 -2.56
CA GLY A 545 -10.62 15.67 -1.37
C GLY A 545 -9.39 16.18 -0.64
N VAL A 546 -8.18 15.72 -0.99
CA VAL A 546 -6.92 16.24 -0.44
C VAL A 546 -6.09 17.00 -1.49
N LEU A 547 -6.51 17.00 -2.76
CA LEU A 547 -5.90 17.79 -3.83
C LEU A 547 -6.38 19.25 -3.82
N PRO A 548 -5.59 20.19 -4.37
CA PRO A 548 -6.01 21.56 -4.64
C PRO A 548 -7.32 21.62 -5.44
N LYS A 549 -8.07 22.70 -5.27
CA LYS A 549 -9.42 22.86 -5.86
C LYS A 549 -9.36 22.83 -7.39
N GLU A 550 -8.28 23.34 -7.95
CA GLU A 550 -8.00 23.45 -9.38
C GLU A 550 -7.91 22.05 -9.99
N VAL A 551 -7.03 21.20 -9.45
CA VAL A 551 -6.88 19.79 -9.86
C VAL A 551 -8.18 19.00 -9.62
N ARG A 552 -8.88 19.26 -8.51
CA ARG A 552 -10.16 18.61 -8.17
C ARG A 552 -11.26 18.88 -9.20
N ASN A 553 -11.29 20.06 -9.81
CA ASN A 553 -12.32 20.44 -10.78
C ASN A 553 -12.06 19.84 -12.17
N GLU A 554 -10.81 19.55 -12.54
CA GLU A 554 -10.46 18.90 -13.82
C GLU A 554 -10.77 17.40 -13.80
N PHE A 555 -10.78 16.77 -12.62
CA PHE A 555 -11.12 15.35 -12.43
C PHE A 555 -12.38 15.15 -11.57
N PRO A 556 -13.57 15.59 -12.03
CA PRO A 556 -14.81 15.17 -11.39
C PRO A 556 -14.91 13.64 -11.45
N PRO A 557 -15.29 12.94 -10.37
CA PRO A 557 -15.65 11.54 -10.41
C PRO A 557 -16.64 11.27 -11.54
N ASP A 558 -16.34 10.27 -12.36
CA ASP A 558 -17.26 9.68 -13.32
C ASP A 558 -17.01 8.17 -13.39
N TYR A 559 -17.98 7.40 -12.89
CA TYR A 559 -17.94 5.92 -12.90
C TYR A 559 -18.40 5.32 -14.24
N ASN A 560 -18.59 6.13 -15.28
CA ASN A 560 -18.80 5.70 -16.66
C ASN A 560 -17.51 5.75 -17.51
N LEU A 561 -16.50 6.54 -17.12
CA LEU A 561 -15.16 6.49 -17.73
C LEU A 561 -14.51 5.11 -17.56
N SER A 562 -13.73 4.68 -18.56
CA SER A 562 -12.88 3.51 -18.40
C SER A 562 -11.64 3.84 -17.56
N VAL A 563 -11.06 2.82 -16.93
CA VAL A 563 -9.79 2.94 -16.19
C VAL A 563 -8.67 3.47 -17.10
N LYS A 564 -8.69 3.08 -18.38
CA LYS A 564 -7.69 3.46 -19.38
C LYS A 564 -7.76 4.94 -19.73
N ASP A 565 -8.95 5.43 -20.05
CA ASP A 565 -9.14 6.84 -20.43
C ASP A 565 -8.75 7.76 -19.27
N LEU A 566 -9.32 7.52 -18.07
CA LEU A 566 -9.01 8.28 -16.85
C LEU A 566 -7.51 8.29 -16.52
N TYR A 567 -6.83 7.14 -16.61
CA TYR A 567 -5.39 7.07 -16.32
C TYR A 567 -4.56 7.79 -17.39
N THR A 568 -4.97 7.78 -18.66
CA THR A 568 -4.29 8.58 -19.70
C THR A 568 -4.50 10.08 -19.52
N GLU A 569 -5.70 10.52 -19.13
CA GLU A 569 -6.02 11.92 -18.86
C GLU A 569 -5.21 12.46 -17.66
N VAL A 570 -5.05 11.66 -16.59
CA VAL A 570 -4.19 12.02 -15.45
C VAL A 570 -2.72 12.17 -15.86
N VAL A 571 -2.19 11.30 -16.74
CA VAL A 571 -0.81 11.44 -17.26
C VAL A 571 -0.66 12.69 -18.13
N ASP A 572 -1.60 12.95 -19.04
CA ASP A 572 -1.59 14.13 -19.91
C ASP A 572 -1.68 15.44 -19.11
N PHE A 573 -2.56 15.50 -18.11
CA PHE A 573 -2.64 16.62 -17.17
C PHE A 573 -1.33 16.84 -16.41
N LEU A 574 -0.75 15.80 -15.81
CA LEU A 574 0.50 15.88 -15.05
C LEU A 574 1.68 16.36 -15.93
N ILE A 575 1.75 15.89 -17.18
CA ILE A 575 2.79 16.33 -18.13
C ILE A 575 2.61 17.81 -18.50
N LYS A 576 1.37 18.26 -18.75
CA LYS A 576 1.07 19.65 -19.15
C LYS A 576 1.33 20.67 -18.03
N THR A 577 0.93 20.34 -16.81
CA THR A 577 1.06 21.19 -15.61
C THR A 577 2.50 21.27 -15.13
N THR A 578 3.08 20.14 -14.73
CA THR A 578 4.45 20.09 -14.18
C THR A 578 5.54 20.39 -15.23
N GLN A 579 5.23 20.19 -16.52
CA GLN A 579 6.20 20.24 -17.62
C GLN A 579 7.36 19.24 -17.42
N ARG A 580 7.06 18.11 -16.78
CA ARG A 580 7.95 16.96 -16.54
C ARG A 580 7.38 15.68 -17.14
N LEU A 581 8.24 14.72 -17.44
CA LEU A 581 7.88 13.36 -17.86
C LEU A 581 7.95 12.32 -16.71
N ASP A 582 8.33 12.75 -15.50
CA ASP A 582 8.60 11.88 -14.35
C ASP A 582 7.46 10.92 -13.94
N VAL A 583 6.22 11.20 -14.36
CA VAL A 583 5.07 10.30 -14.17
C VAL A 583 5.23 8.95 -14.92
N ILE A 584 5.89 8.93 -16.09
CA ILE A 584 6.03 7.67 -16.87
C ILE A 584 6.95 6.66 -16.16
N CYS A 585 7.85 7.14 -15.29
CA CYS A 585 8.69 6.29 -14.46
C CYS A 585 7.89 5.50 -13.40
N GLU A 586 6.61 5.83 -13.17
CA GLU A 586 5.71 5.06 -12.30
C GLU A 586 4.99 3.91 -13.03
N ALA A 587 5.26 3.68 -14.33
CA ALA A 587 4.52 2.74 -15.17
C ALA A 587 4.93 1.27 -15.02
N ILE A 588 6.23 0.95 -14.93
CA ILE A 588 6.73 -0.43 -15.02
C ILE A 588 7.64 -0.77 -13.84
N HIS A 589 7.23 -1.80 -13.08
CA HIS A 589 7.91 -2.24 -11.86
C HIS A 589 8.05 -3.76 -11.85
N PHE A 590 9.27 -4.27 -11.63
CA PHE A 590 9.53 -5.71 -11.57
C PHE A 590 8.96 -6.33 -10.28
N PRO A 591 8.50 -7.60 -10.28
CA PRO A 591 8.38 -8.55 -11.40
C PRO A 591 7.01 -8.53 -12.10
N VAL A 592 6.12 -7.59 -11.77
CA VAL A 592 4.70 -7.64 -12.17
C VAL A 592 4.33 -6.50 -13.12
N HIS A 593 4.37 -6.77 -14.43
CA HIS A 593 3.78 -5.91 -15.45
C HIS A 593 2.35 -6.35 -15.77
N THR A 594 1.47 -6.39 -14.77
CA THR A 594 0.03 -6.55 -15.01
C THR A 594 -0.57 -5.19 -15.33
N SER A 595 -0.83 -4.90 -16.60
CA SER A 595 -1.87 -3.93 -16.94
C SER A 595 -3.19 -4.69 -17.04
N SER A 596 -4.13 -4.35 -16.16
CA SER A 596 -5.47 -4.96 -16.16
C SER A 596 -6.41 -4.36 -17.20
N ALA A 597 -6.06 -3.18 -17.75
CA ALA A 597 -6.92 -2.31 -18.52
C ALA A 597 -6.36 -1.94 -19.91
N ASP A 598 -5.48 -2.76 -20.51
CA ASP A 598 -4.85 -2.51 -21.83
C ASP A 598 -4.09 -1.17 -21.89
N LEU A 599 -3.45 -0.75 -20.80
CA LEU A 599 -2.78 0.55 -20.72
C LEU A 599 -1.55 0.60 -21.67
N PRO A 600 -1.32 1.75 -22.34
CA PRO A 600 -0.06 2.00 -23.04
C PRO A 600 1.14 1.87 -22.09
N SER A 601 2.31 1.45 -22.59
CA SER A 601 3.42 1.00 -21.73
C SER A 601 4.03 2.09 -20.83
N PHE A 602 3.74 3.36 -21.10
CA PHE A 602 4.20 4.54 -20.35
C PHE A 602 3.15 5.08 -19.35
N ILE A 603 1.98 4.44 -19.23
CA ILE A 603 0.88 4.85 -18.33
C ILE A 603 0.90 4.01 -17.05
N PRO A 604 0.91 4.62 -15.85
CA PRO A 604 0.85 3.88 -14.59
C PRO A 604 -0.48 3.16 -14.35
N ASP A 605 -0.44 1.84 -14.11
CA ASP A 605 -1.59 1.14 -13.55
C ASP A 605 -1.67 1.43 -12.03
N TRP A 606 -2.33 2.53 -11.66
CA TRP A 606 -2.51 2.93 -10.26
C TRP A 606 -3.30 1.91 -9.42
N SER A 607 -4.03 0.97 -10.05
CA SER A 607 -4.72 -0.10 -9.30
C SER A 607 -3.71 -1.00 -8.58
N HIS A 608 -2.59 -1.28 -9.24
CA HIS A 608 -1.50 -2.09 -8.71
C HIS A 608 -0.57 -1.27 -7.82
N SER A 609 -0.23 -1.81 -6.65
CA SER A 609 0.80 -1.26 -5.77
C SER A 609 2.15 -1.91 -6.09
N PRO A 610 3.11 -1.20 -6.72
CA PRO A 610 4.38 -1.80 -7.10
C PRO A 610 5.25 -2.13 -5.88
N GLN A 611 6.07 -3.17 -6.03
CA GLN A 611 7.02 -3.62 -4.99
C GLN A 611 8.38 -2.90 -5.09
N THR A 612 8.64 -2.24 -6.22
CA THR A 612 9.70 -1.24 -6.41
C THR A 612 9.10 0.16 -6.58
N ALA A 613 9.95 1.18 -6.58
CA ALA A 613 9.58 2.57 -6.85
C ALA A 613 10.59 3.18 -7.82
N SER A 614 10.17 4.22 -8.54
CA SER A 614 11.01 4.96 -9.48
C SER A 614 12.28 5.49 -8.80
N MET A 615 13.37 5.56 -9.56
CA MET A 615 14.68 6.00 -9.08
C MET A 615 14.76 7.52 -8.93
N GLY A 616 14.11 8.28 -9.81
CA GLY A 616 14.17 9.75 -9.82
C GLY A 616 13.74 10.37 -8.49
N HIS A 617 12.48 10.11 -8.10
CA HIS A 617 11.94 10.60 -6.83
C HIS A 617 12.61 9.98 -5.60
N ARG A 618 13.02 8.69 -5.65
CA ARG A 618 13.62 8.02 -4.47
C ARG A 618 15.05 8.45 -4.15
N TYR A 619 15.78 8.99 -5.14
CA TYR A 619 17.22 9.27 -5.03
C TYR A 619 17.63 10.67 -5.50
N ASN A 620 16.66 11.56 -5.74
CA ASN A 620 16.86 12.98 -6.12
C ASN A 620 17.73 13.20 -7.37
N PHE A 621 17.66 12.28 -8.34
CA PHE A 621 18.38 12.44 -9.62
C PHE A 621 17.81 13.59 -10.47
N SER A 622 18.60 14.10 -11.40
CA SER A 622 18.21 15.18 -12.31
C SER A 622 18.87 15.02 -13.70
N ALA A 623 18.69 13.86 -14.34
CA ALA A 623 19.37 13.49 -15.58
C ALA A 623 19.15 14.47 -16.75
N ALA A 624 17.94 15.04 -16.86
CA ALA A 624 17.63 16.11 -17.81
C ALA A 624 17.71 17.52 -17.20
N GLY A 625 18.19 17.65 -15.96
CA GLY A 625 18.28 18.89 -15.21
C GLY A 625 16.98 19.70 -15.19
N SER A 626 17.12 21.03 -15.32
CA SER A 626 16.03 22.00 -15.43
C SER A 626 15.38 22.08 -16.81
N THR A 627 15.59 21.11 -17.71
CA THR A 627 14.85 21.09 -18.98
C THR A 627 13.37 20.79 -18.76
N LYS A 628 12.55 21.29 -19.68
CA LYS A 628 11.09 21.05 -19.71
C LYS A 628 10.77 19.93 -20.69
N ALA A 629 9.71 19.19 -20.41
CA ALA A 629 9.18 18.15 -21.28
C ALA A 629 8.89 18.72 -22.68
N ARG A 630 9.44 18.07 -23.71
CA ARG A 630 9.11 18.31 -25.12
C ARG A 630 8.49 17.03 -25.66
N CYS A 631 7.16 17.01 -25.69
CA CYS A 631 6.37 15.84 -26.02
C CYS A 631 5.00 16.23 -26.57
N THR A 632 4.30 15.31 -27.22
CA THR A 632 2.95 15.53 -27.79
C THR A 632 2.24 14.19 -27.96
N PHE A 633 0.97 14.10 -27.54
CA PHE A 633 0.14 12.93 -27.83
C PHE A 633 -0.29 12.92 -29.30
N LEU A 634 -0.12 11.77 -29.98
CA LEU A 634 -0.35 11.63 -31.42
C LEU A 634 -1.74 11.10 -31.79
N ASP A 635 -2.57 10.73 -30.81
CA ASP A 635 -3.96 10.32 -31.03
C ASP A 635 -4.91 10.86 -29.95
N GLN A 636 -6.18 11.01 -30.32
CA GLN A 636 -7.24 11.57 -29.47
C GLN A 636 -7.59 10.72 -28.25
N ARG A 637 -7.11 9.47 -28.19
CA ARG A 637 -7.29 8.56 -27.05
C ARG A 637 -6.02 8.47 -26.20
N LEU A 638 -5.06 9.36 -26.41
CA LEU A 638 -3.81 9.47 -25.63
C LEU A 638 -2.99 8.15 -25.59
N ASN A 639 -3.13 7.26 -26.58
CA ASN A 639 -2.45 5.95 -26.58
C ASN A 639 -1.00 6.03 -27.06
N LYS A 640 -0.61 7.12 -27.75
CA LYS A 640 0.73 7.33 -28.28
C LYS A 640 1.28 8.68 -27.85
N LEU A 641 2.44 8.66 -27.18
CA LEU A 641 3.15 9.86 -26.74
C LEU A 641 4.47 9.99 -27.51
N GLU A 642 4.59 11.00 -28.36
CA GLU A 642 5.91 11.38 -28.90
C GLU A 642 6.68 12.16 -27.84
N ILE A 643 7.93 11.78 -27.58
CA ILE A 643 8.88 12.50 -26.70
C ILE A 643 10.14 12.88 -27.47
N GLU A 644 10.76 14.01 -27.13
CA GLU A 644 12.14 14.31 -27.51
C GLU A 644 13.11 13.93 -26.40
N ALA A 645 14.12 13.15 -26.77
CA ALA A 645 15.13 12.62 -25.85
C ALA A 645 16.54 12.66 -26.47
N ILE A 646 17.54 12.67 -25.59
CA ILE A 646 18.96 12.60 -25.95
C ILE A 646 19.35 11.11 -25.98
N PRO A 647 19.69 10.51 -27.13
CA PRO A 647 20.19 9.14 -27.18
C PRO A 647 21.54 9.04 -26.46
N LEU A 648 21.66 8.06 -25.56
CA LEU A 648 22.90 7.76 -24.87
C LEU A 648 23.63 6.56 -25.47
N ASP A 649 22.94 5.41 -25.59
CA ASP A 649 23.51 4.11 -25.96
C ASP A 649 22.41 3.04 -26.20
N SER A 650 22.79 1.76 -26.37
CA SER A 650 21.91 0.58 -26.28
C SER A 650 22.49 -0.50 -25.35
N THR A 651 21.63 -1.39 -24.85
CA THR A 651 22.02 -2.49 -23.94
C THR A 651 22.65 -3.68 -24.67
N LYS A 652 23.80 -4.17 -24.19
CA LYS A 652 24.57 -5.26 -24.80
C LYS A 652 24.46 -6.57 -24.00
N ILE A 653 24.75 -6.49 -22.71
CA ILE A 653 24.81 -7.62 -21.78
C ILE A 653 23.91 -7.34 -20.58
N LYS A 654 23.16 -8.34 -20.12
CA LYS A 654 22.26 -8.25 -18.97
C LYS A 654 22.62 -9.30 -17.91
N GLY A 655 22.68 -8.89 -16.65
CA GLY A 655 22.80 -9.79 -15.50
C GLY A 655 21.45 -10.41 -15.06
N VAL A 656 21.50 -11.38 -14.16
CA VAL A 656 20.29 -11.85 -13.46
C VAL A 656 19.56 -10.67 -12.80
N ALA A 657 18.22 -10.68 -12.81
CA ALA A 657 17.42 -9.69 -12.09
C ALA A 657 17.23 -10.15 -10.65
N VAL A 658 17.35 -9.24 -9.68
CA VAL A 658 17.03 -9.52 -8.28
C VAL A 658 15.53 -9.48 -8.10
N GLY A 659 14.96 -10.50 -7.46
CA GLY A 659 13.54 -10.54 -7.10
C GLY A 659 13.14 -9.40 -6.16
N THR A 660 11.83 -9.29 -5.88
CA THR A 660 11.30 -8.37 -4.87
C THR A 660 10.92 -9.07 -3.57
N LEU A 661 10.68 -10.39 -3.62
CA LEU A 661 10.62 -11.28 -2.47
C LEU A 661 11.99 -11.92 -2.21
N CYS A 662 13.05 -11.11 -2.31
CA CYS A 662 14.45 -11.56 -2.24
C CYS A 662 14.99 -11.63 -0.80
N ASN A 663 15.96 -12.50 -0.61
CA ASN A 663 16.68 -12.72 0.64
C ASN A 663 18.18 -12.46 0.46
N LEU A 664 18.96 -12.58 1.56
CA LEU A 664 20.42 -12.42 1.55
C LEU A 664 21.11 -13.20 0.41
N GLY A 665 20.72 -14.45 0.17
CA GLY A 665 21.33 -15.28 -0.86
C GLY A 665 21.16 -14.70 -2.28
N ASP A 666 20.03 -14.07 -2.58
CA ASP A 666 19.73 -13.56 -3.91
C ASP A 666 20.63 -12.37 -4.27
N TYR A 667 20.88 -11.45 -3.32
CA TYR A 667 21.82 -10.36 -3.53
C TYR A 667 23.26 -10.87 -3.73
N LEU A 668 23.69 -11.87 -2.96
CA LEU A 668 25.03 -12.45 -3.08
C LEU A 668 25.22 -13.18 -4.42
N MET A 669 24.24 -13.96 -4.86
CA MET A 669 24.27 -14.65 -6.16
C MET A 669 24.20 -13.66 -7.33
N ALA A 670 23.40 -12.58 -7.21
CA ALA A 670 23.37 -11.52 -8.20
C ALA A 670 24.73 -10.81 -8.31
N PHE A 671 25.33 -10.43 -7.18
CA PHE A 671 26.67 -9.82 -7.16
C PHE A 671 27.74 -10.71 -7.81
N LEU A 672 27.77 -12.01 -7.49
CA LEU A 672 28.67 -12.97 -8.15
C LEU A 672 28.48 -13.01 -9.67
N HIS A 673 27.23 -13.14 -10.14
CA HIS A 673 26.93 -13.19 -11.57
C HIS A 673 27.28 -11.87 -12.26
N TRP A 674 26.96 -10.74 -11.65
CA TRP A 674 27.24 -9.41 -12.20
C TRP A 674 28.74 -9.14 -12.26
N ARG A 675 29.51 -9.57 -11.26
CA ARG A 675 30.96 -9.54 -11.26
C ARG A 675 31.58 -10.47 -12.31
N ALA A 676 31.00 -11.64 -12.54
CA ALA A 676 31.44 -12.54 -13.61
C ALA A 676 31.27 -11.90 -15.01
N LEU A 677 30.18 -11.14 -15.23
CA LEU A 677 30.01 -10.36 -16.46
C LEU A 677 31.03 -9.22 -16.58
N LEU A 678 31.29 -8.49 -15.48
CA LEU A 678 32.31 -7.44 -15.42
C LEU A 678 33.70 -7.96 -15.82
N LEU A 679 34.12 -9.07 -15.20
CA LEU A 679 35.41 -9.70 -15.49
C LEU A 679 35.46 -10.34 -16.90
N GLY A 680 34.32 -10.80 -17.42
CA GLY A 680 34.23 -11.34 -18.79
C GLY A 680 34.35 -10.29 -19.89
N GLU A 681 33.86 -9.07 -19.67
CA GLU A 681 33.97 -7.96 -20.62
C GLU A 681 35.32 -7.21 -20.49
N PHE A 682 35.73 -6.86 -19.26
CA PHE A 682 36.89 -5.98 -19.02
C PHE A 682 38.16 -6.70 -18.57
N GLY A 683 38.13 -7.98 -18.23
CA GLY A 683 39.28 -8.72 -17.65
C GLY A 683 40.49 -8.91 -18.59
N HIS A 684 40.42 -8.45 -19.83
CA HIS A 684 41.52 -8.41 -20.79
C HIS A 684 42.09 -7.00 -21.02
N GLU A 685 41.56 -5.99 -20.33
CA GLU A 685 42.04 -4.60 -20.42
C GLU A 685 43.26 -4.33 -19.53
N LYS A 686 43.78 -3.11 -19.58
CA LYS A 686 44.84 -2.64 -18.69
C LYS A 686 44.30 -2.44 -17.27
N ASP A 687 45.10 -2.74 -16.26
CA ASP A 687 44.77 -2.61 -14.81
C ASP A 687 44.00 -1.35 -14.43
N ARG A 688 44.33 -0.21 -15.08
CA ARG A 688 43.65 1.07 -14.86
C ARG A 688 42.18 1.03 -15.25
N HIS A 689 41.86 0.53 -16.46
CA HIS A 689 40.47 0.45 -16.94
C HIS A 689 39.68 -0.61 -16.16
N ILE A 690 40.33 -1.73 -15.80
CA ILE A 690 39.73 -2.74 -14.91
C ILE A 690 39.32 -2.10 -13.59
N ARG A 691 40.20 -1.30 -12.96
CA ARG A 691 39.89 -0.57 -11.73
C ARG A 691 38.77 0.46 -11.92
N GLU A 692 38.80 1.25 -12.99
CA GLU A 692 37.75 2.23 -13.29
C GLU A 692 36.38 1.53 -13.50
N ALA A 693 36.36 0.34 -14.12
CA ALA A 693 35.17 -0.51 -14.24
C ALA A 693 34.73 -1.15 -12.92
N GLU A 694 35.65 -1.54 -12.02
CA GLU A 694 35.32 -2.00 -10.67
C GLU A 694 34.72 -0.89 -9.80
N GLU A 695 35.23 0.36 -9.93
CA GLU A 695 34.69 1.53 -9.24
C GLU A 695 33.28 1.89 -9.77
N ASP A 696 33.10 1.98 -11.10
CA ASP A 696 31.77 2.18 -11.74
C ASP A 696 30.77 1.05 -11.40
N PHE A 697 31.21 -0.21 -11.31
CA PHE A 697 30.38 -1.35 -10.88
C PHE A 697 29.85 -1.16 -9.45
N VAL A 698 30.72 -0.75 -8.52
CA VAL A 698 30.33 -0.52 -7.13
C VAL A 698 29.36 0.68 -7.02
N MET A 699 29.53 1.73 -7.84
CA MET A 699 28.56 2.83 -7.91
C MET A 699 27.20 2.36 -8.43
N ALA A 700 27.17 1.55 -9.50
CA ALA A 700 25.94 1.08 -10.11
C ALA A 700 25.09 0.20 -9.17
N ILE A 701 25.70 -0.65 -8.34
CA ILE A 701 24.95 -1.51 -7.40
C ILE A 701 24.43 -0.77 -6.15
N CYS A 702 24.94 0.42 -5.83
CA CYS A 702 24.37 1.31 -4.80
C CYS A 702 23.61 2.52 -5.38
N LEU A 703 23.49 2.64 -6.70
CA LEU A 703 22.90 3.80 -7.40
C LEU A 703 23.56 5.14 -6.97
N GLU A 704 24.88 5.13 -6.76
CA GLU A 704 25.66 6.27 -6.25
C GLU A 704 25.29 6.74 -4.82
N GLN A 705 24.39 6.04 -4.13
CA GLN A 705 23.87 6.41 -2.80
C GLN A 705 24.83 6.00 -1.67
N ILE A 706 26.05 6.53 -1.71
CA ILE A 706 27.11 6.28 -0.73
C ILE A 706 26.77 6.96 0.61
N PRO A 707 26.93 6.28 1.76
CA PRO A 707 26.81 6.92 3.07
C PRO A 707 27.89 8.00 3.26
N SER A 708 27.50 9.19 3.72
CA SER A 708 28.32 10.41 3.79
C SER A 708 29.64 10.33 4.57
N LYS A 709 29.90 9.23 5.31
CA LYS A 709 31.20 8.96 5.95
C LYS A 709 32.25 8.34 5.01
N TYR A 710 31.95 8.15 3.72
CA TYR A 710 32.88 7.61 2.72
C TYR A 710 32.89 8.45 1.44
N THR A 711 34.08 8.58 0.85
CA THR A 711 34.26 9.00 -0.55
C THR A 711 34.07 7.82 -1.52
N PRO A 712 33.82 8.04 -2.82
CA PRO A 712 33.73 6.97 -3.83
C PRO A 712 34.95 6.04 -3.84
N SER A 713 36.16 6.58 -3.70
CA SER A 713 37.41 5.82 -3.63
C SER A 713 37.58 4.99 -2.36
N GLN A 714 36.89 5.33 -1.26
CA GLN A 714 36.80 4.52 -0.05
C GLN A 714 35.64 3.50 -0.10
N TRP A 715 34.69 3.65 -1.04
CA TRP A 715 33.48 2.84 -1.09
C TRP A 715 33.71 1.43 -1.68
N LEU A 716 34.60 1.28 -2.68
CA LEU A 716 34.95 -0.02 -3.25
C LEU A 716 35.50 -1.01 -2.18
N PRO A 717 36.49 -0.64 -1.33
CA PRO A 717 36.94 -1.51 -0.24
C PRO A 717 35.82 -1.94 0.73
N VAL A 718 34.92 -1.03 1.06
CA VAL A 718 33.77 -1.29 1.95
C VAL A 718 32.80 -2.28 1.31
N CYS A 719 32.44 -2.06 0.05
CA CYS A 719 31.58 -2.95 -0.72
C CYS A 719 32.19 -4.35 -0.82
N TYR A 720 33.44 -4.46 -1.28
CA TYR A 720 34.07 -5.77 -1.51
C TYR A 720 34.33 -6.51 -0.19
N ASN A 721 34.65 -5.82 0.92
CA ASN A 721 34.73 -6.47 2.24
C ASN A 721 33.39 -7.10 2.64
N VAL A 722 32.29 -6.35 2.55
CA VAL A 722 30.95 -6.82 2.94
C VAL A 722 30.51 -8.00 2.08
N PHE A 723 30.65 -7.92 0.76
CA PHE A 723 30.27 -9.02 -0.13
C PHE A 723 31.20 -10.24 0.03
N ALA A 724 32.53 -10.07 0.04
CA ALA A 724 33.47 -11.21 0.16
C ALA A 724 33.28 -11.97 1.49
N ASN A 725 33.14 -11.26 2.61
CA ASN A 725 32.90 -11.90 3.90
C ASN A 725 31.53 -12.59 3.94
N LEU A 726 30.44 -11.94 3.51
CA LEU A 726 29.11 -12.57 3.51
C LEU A 726 29.01 -13.76 2.55
N LEU A 727 29.78 -13.75 1.46
CA LEU A 727 29.96 -14.90 0.57
C LEU A 727 30.67 -16.04 1.30
N GLN A 728 31.80 -15.78 1.95
CA GLN A 728 32.55 -16.83 2.65
C GLN A 728 31.81 -17.37 3.89
N GLU A 729 31.05 -16.54 4.60
CA GLU A 729 30.15 -16.92 5.69
C GLU A 729 28.97 -17.80 5.22
N ARG A 730 28.58 -17.75 3.93
CA ARG A 730 27.41 -18.47 3.39
C ARG A 730 27.75 -19.63 2.45
N LEU A 731 28.86 -19.54 1.74
CA LEU A 731 29.33 -20.46 0.71
C LEU A 731 30.83 -20.76 0.95
N PRO A 732 31.21 -21.37 2.09
CA PRO A 732 32.62 -21.49 2.50
C PRO A 732 33.49 -22.34 1.56
N TYR A 733 32.89 -23.10 0.64
CA TYR A 733 33.58 -23.88 -0.38
C TYR A 733 33.65 -23.18 -1.75
N LEU A 734 33.08 -21.98 -1.90
CA LEU A 734 33.19 -21.18 -3.12
C LEU A 734 34.54 -20.46 -3.12
N SER A 735 35.39 -20.76 -4.11
CA SER A 735 36.60 -19.97 -4.36
C SER A 735 36.23 -18.59 -4.90
N LEU A 736 36.50 -17.55 -4.12
CA LEU A 736 36.43 -16.16 -4.56
C LEU A 736 37.56 -15.86 -5.56
N ASP A 737 37.39 -14.85 -6.41
CA ASP A 737 38.49 -14.38 -7.26
C ASP A 737 39.61 -13.70 -6.44
N PRO A 738 40.86 -13.64 -6.96
CA PRO A 738 41.99 -13.08 -6.23
C PRO A 738 41.82 -11.62 -5.79
N THR A 739 40.98 -10.82 -6.48
CA THR A 739 40.69 -9.45 -6.05
C THR A 739 39.74 -9.45 -4.86
N LEU A 740 38.62 -10.19 -4.88
CA LEU A 740 37.74 -10.30 -3.71
C LEU A 740 38.44 -10.88 -2.47
N MET A 741 39.33 -11.88 -2.64
CA MET A 741 40.12 -12.43 -1.53
C MET A 741 40.93 -11.35 -0.80
N ARG A 742 41.50 -10.38 -1.54
CA ARG A 742 42.29 -9.27 -0.95
C ARG A 742 41.45 -8.29 -0.12
N TYR A 743 40.11 -8.34 -0.20
CA TYR A 743 39.22 -7.48 0.57
C TYR A 743 38.61 -8.15 1.81
N LEU A 744 38.85 -9.44 2.06
CA LEU A 744 38.36 -10.14 3.25
C LEU A 744 38.83 -9.45 4.56
N ASP A 745 40.11 -9.11 4.62
CA ASP A 745 40.77 -8.45 5.76
C ASP A 745 40.96 -6.93 5.54
N ALA A 746 40.23 -6.32 4.59
CA ALA A 746 40.33 -4.88 4.34
C ALA A 746 39.90 -4.07 5.59
N PRO A 747 40.65 -3.00 5.97
CA PRO A 747 40.34 -2.20 7.13
C PRO A 747 39.10 -1.33 6.87
N VAL A 748 37.94 -1.80 7.34
CA VAL A 748 36.64 -1.12 7.16
C VAL A 748 35.91 -0.95 8.50
N ASP A 749 35.23 0.20 8.64
CA ASP A 749 34.45 0.57 9.83
C ASP A 749 33.06 -0.11 9.83
N ILE A 750 33.05 -1.46 9.85
CA ILE A 750 31.88 -2.33 9.90
C ILE A 750 32.19 -3.60 10.74
N GLU A 751 31.62 -3.71 11.94
CA GLU A 751 31.70 -4.94 12.75
C GLU A 751 30.99 -6.13 12.06
N PRO A 752 31.50 -7.38 12.12
CA PRO A 752 30.95 -8.53 11.40
C PRO A 752 29.44 -8.75 11.55
N LYS A 753 28.92 -8.64 12.79
CA LYS A 753 27.49 -8.73 13.13
C LYS A 753 26.59 -7.76 12.34
N HIS A 754 27.11 -6.61 11.92
CA HIS A 754 26.36 -5.57 11.21
C HIS A 754 26.39 -5.72 9.68
N ARG A 755 27.29 -6.56 9.12
CA ARG A 755 27.46 -6.73 7.66
C ARG A 755 26.15 -7.02 6.91
N ARG A 756 25.25 -7.83 7.48
CA ARG A 756 23.96 -8.17 6.86
C ARG A 756 23.00 -6.98 6.78
N GLU A 757 22.89 -6.21 7.85
CA GLU A 757 22.10 -4.98 7.87
C GLU A 757 22.68 -3.95 6.90
N TYR A 758 24.02 -3.86 6.87
CA TYR A 758 24.76 -3.01 5.97
C TYR A 758 24.52 -3.37 4.49
N LEU A 759 24.52 -4.66 4.16
CA LEU A 759 24.18 -5.11 2.82
C LEU A 759 22.76 -4.71 2.43
N GLN A 760 21.76 -4.97 3.28
CA GLN A 760 20.35 -4.68 2.98
C GLN A 760 20.14 -3.17 2.74
N LYS A 761 20.55 -2.33 3.69
CA LYS A 761 20.35 -0.87 3.63
C LYS A 761 21.25 -0.18 2.60
N GLY A 762 22.50 -0.63 2.47
CA GLY A 762 23.47 -0.09 1.52
C GLY A 762 23.13 -0.43 0.08
N PHE A 763 22.88 -1.72 -0.20
CA PHE A 763 22.82 -2.27 -1.56
C PHE A 763 21.49 -2.98 -1.86
N GLY A 764 20.97 -3.82 -0.96
CA GLY A 764 19.78 -4.65 -1.20
C GLY A 764 18.56 -3.85 -1.66
N ASP A 765 18.24 -2.76 -0.95
CA ASP A 765 17.15 -1.83 -1.26
C ASP A 765 17.28 -1.13 -2.63
N LYS A 766 18.47 -1.15 -3.24
CA LYS A 766 18.80 -0.58 -4.56
C LYS A 766 18.83 -1.66 -5.64
N MET A 767 19.38 -2.83 -5.33
CA MET A 767 19.44 -4.00 -6.21
C MET A 767 18.05 -4.61 -6.46
N MET A 768 17.16 -4.59 -5.45
CA MET A 768 15.83 -5.20 -5.50
C MET A 768 15.01 -4.75 -6.72
N GLY A 769 14.50 -5.72 -7.49
CA GLY A 769 13.74 -5.51 -8.72
C GLY A 769 14.55 -4.99 -9.93
N ARG A 770 15.87 -4.87 -9.80
CA ARG A 770 16.78 -4.36 -10.84
C ARG A 770 17.75 -5.43 -11.34
N SER A 771 18.45 -5.10 -12.41
CA SER A 771 19.43 -5.94 -13.10
C SER A 771 20.60 -5.06 -13.57
N LEU A 772 21.83 -5.52 -13.36
CA LEU A 772 23.01 -4.88 -13.94
C LEU A 772 23.00 -5.06 -15.46
N CYS A 773 23.42 -4.03 -16.20
CA CYS A 773 23.66 -4.10 -17.63
C CYS A 773 25.04 -3.51 -17.98
N ILE A 774 25.69 -4.10 -18.98
CA ILE A 774 26.81 -3.50 -19.72
C ILE A 774 26.28 -3.15 -21.11
N THR A 775 26.71 -2.01 -21.65
CA THR A 775 26.16 -1.41 -22.87
C THR A 775 27.18 -1.39 -24.00
N GLU A 776 26.78 -1.09 -25.23
CA GLU A 776 27.66 -1.19 -26.41
C GLU A 776 28.90 -0.28 -26.31
N SER A 777 28.82 0.82 -25.55
CA SER A 777 29.98 1.68 -25.22
C SER A 777 30.76 1.27 -23.96
N GLY A 778 30.54 0.07 -23.42
CA GLY A 778 31.20 -0.43 -22.21
C GLY A 778 30.69 0.18 -20.89
N ARG A 779 29.66 1.04 -20.91
CA ARG A 779 29.17 1.68 -19.67
C ARG A 779 28.33 0.71 -18.82
N ILE A 780 28.62 0.66 -17.53
CA ILE A 780 27.94 -0.18 -16.54
C ILE A 780 26.71 0.56 -15.99
N ARG A 781 25.60 -0.16 -15.82
CA ARG A 781 24.26 0.41 -15.53
C ARG A 781 23.45 -0.48 -14.61
N MET A 782 22.43 0.10 -13.97
CA MET A 782 21.46 -0.64 -13.14
C MET A 782 20.03 -0.22 -13.51
N GLY A 783 19.26 -1.13 -14.10
CA GLY A 783 17.93 -0.82 -14.65
C GLY A 783 16.86 -1.84 -14.30
N SER A 784 15.63 -1.58 -14.75
CA SER A 784 14.46 -2.46 -14.62
C SER A 784 14.80 -3.94 -14.89
N GLY A 785 14.31 -4.85 -14.04
CA GLY A 785 14.48 -6.30 -14.24
C GLY A 785 13.89 -6.84 -15.55
N PHE A 786 13.00 -6.07 -16.22
CA PHE A 786 12.44 -6.38 -17.55
C PHE A 786 13.31 -5.95 -18.74
N MET A 787 14.43 -5.28 -18.49
CA MET A 787 15.45 -4.93 -19.49
C MET A 787 15.90 -6.17 -20.27
N GLN A 788 16.27 -5.99 -21.53
CA GLN A 788 16.90 -6.99 -22.40
C GLN A 788 18.03 -6.34 -23.21
N PRO A 789 18.94 -7.10 -23.82
CA PRO A 789 19.82 -6.59 -24.88
C PRO A 789 19.00 -5.97 -26.03
N GLY A 790 19.52 -4.91 -26.64
CA GLY A 790 18.85 -4.15 -27.71
C GLY A 790 17.83 -3.09 -27.23
N ASP A 791 17.63 -2.93 -25.92
CA ASP A 791 16.90 -1.79 -25.37
C ASP A 791 17.73 -0.51 -25.56
N GLN A 792 17.12 0.52 -26.13
CA GLN A 792 17.76 1.82 -26.30
C GLN A 792 17.70 2.61 -24.99
N VAL A 793 18.75 3.36 -24.71
CA VAL A 793 18.89 4.14 -23.48
C VAL A 793 18.98 5.63 -23.82
N VAL A 794 18.04 6.40 -23.28
CA VAL A 794 17.86 7.82 -23.62
C VAL A 794 17.64 8.66 -22.37
N VAL A 795 17.91 9.97 -22.44
CA VAL A 795 17.50 10.97 -21.44
C VAL A 795 16.38 11.82 -22.04
N PRO A 796 15.10 11.61 -21.67
CA PRO A 796 14.00 12.46 -22.10
C PRO A 796 14.15 13.86 -21.51
N LEU A 797 13.83 14.89 -22.30
CA LEU A 797 13.77 16.25 -21.76
C LEU A 797 12.66 16.33 -20.68
N GLY A 798 12.95 16.99 -19.56
CA GLY A 798 12.03 17.04 -18.42
C GLY A 798 11.88 15.73 -17.63
N CYS A 799 12.83 14.79 -17.70
CA CYS A 799 12.84 13.58 -16.86
C CYS A 799 14.02 13.59 -15.87
N SER A 800 13.81 13.06 -14.66
CA SER A 800 14.82 13.01 -13.59
C SER A 800 15.81 11.87 -13.76
N THR A 801 15.49 10.87 -14.59
CA THR A 801 16.34 9.70 -14.87
C THR A 801 16.48 9.43 -16.37
N PRO A 802 17.55 8.74 -16.80
CA PRO A 802 17.57 8.05 -18.08
C PRO A 802 16.55 6.90 -18.08
N ILE A 803 16.00 6.59 -19.26
CA ILE A 803 14.98 5.54 -19.42
C ILE A 803 15.37 4.50 -20.47
N LEU A 804 14.75 3.32 -20.35
CA LEU A 804 14.87 2.20 -21.27
C LEU A 804 13.68 2.14 -22.23
N LEU A 805 13.96 2.16 -23.53
CA LEU A 805 12.97 2.06 -24.61
C LEU A 805 13.28 0.86 -25.51
N ARG A 806 12.35 -0.09 -25.60
CA ARG A 806 12.45 -1.24 -26.51
C ARG A 806 11.81 -0.90 -27.86
N PRO A 807 12.54 -0.95 -28.98
CA PRO A 807 11.93 -0.81 -30.30
C PRO A 807 10.88 -1.92 -30.55
N ASP A 808 9.73 -1.57 -31.14
CA ASP A 808 8.83 -2.55 -31.74
C ASP A 808 9.43 -3.01 -33.09
N ALA A 809 9.57 -4.32 -33.29
CA ALA A 809 10.13 -4.86 -34.53
C ALA A 809 9.20 -4.73 -35.75
N VAL A 810 7.92 -4.37 -35.53
CA VAL A 810 6.86 -4.29 -36.55
C VAL A 810 6.37 -2.85 -36.77
N ARG A 811 6.70 -1.91 -35.87
CA ARG A 811 6.17 -0.54 -35.88
C ARG A 811 7.26 0.49 -35.62
N ILE A 812 7.06 1.71 -36.12
CA ILE A 812 7.86 2.89 -35.75
C ILE A 812 7.36 3.41 -34.39
N SER A 813 7.51 2.59 -33.35
CA SER A 813 7.12 2.89 -31.97
C SER A 813 7.99 2.13 -30.98
N TYR A 814 8.01 2.59 -29.74
CA TYR A 814 8.83 2.06 -28.66
C TYR A 814 7.95 1.69 -27.47
N ARG A 815 8.23 0.53 -26.87
CA ARG A 815 7.69 0.19 -25.56
C ARG A 815 8.60 0.80 -24.48
N PHE A 816 8.02 1.46 -23.50
CA PHE A 816 8.72 1.77 -22.24
C PHE A 816 9.09 0.47 -21.51
N VAL A 817 10.22 0.46 -20.80
CA VAL A 817 10.71 -0.73 -20.05
C VAL A 817 11.04 -0.40 -18.58
N GLY A 818 11.20 0.87 -18.25
CA GLY A 818 11.54 1.38 -16.91
C GLY A 818 12.64 2.43 -16.96
N ASP A 819 13.08 2.88 -15.79
CA ASP A 819 14.24 3.75 -15.62
C ASP A 819 15.56 2.95 -15.50
N VAL A 820 16.69 3.65 -15.67
CA VAL A 820 18.03 3.08 -15.58
C VAL A 820 19.04 4.08 -15.01
N TYR A 821 19.78 3.66 -13.99
CA TYR A 821 20.95 4.39 -13.50
C TYR A 821 22.15 4.18 -14.43
N ILE A 822 22.89 5.26 -14.68
CA ILE A 822 24.08 5.32 -15.53
C ILE A 822 25.07 6.28 -14.88
N THR A 823 26.27 5.80 -14.56
CA THR A 823 27.31 6.64 -13.96
C THR A 823 27.60 7.86 -14.86
N ARG A 824 27.68 9.06 -14.27
CA ARG A 824 27.92 10.36 -14.95
C ARG A 824 26.84 10.78 -15.97
N TYR A 825 25.60 10.30 -15.84
CA TYR A 825 24.45 10.77 -16.64
C TYR A 825 23.18 10.97 -15.80
N MET A 826 23.31 11.09 -14.48
CA MET A 826 22.18 11.22 -13.55
C MET A 826 21.90 12.67 -13.13
N ASN A 827 22.75 13.63 -13.48
CA ASN A 827 22.78 14.98 -12.90
C ASN A 827 22.87 16.10 -13.95
N GLY A 828 22.46 15.84 -15.19
CA GLY A 828 22.33 16.85 -16.26
C GLY A 828 23.38 16.76 -17.36
N GLU A 829 24.36 15.88 -17.23
CA GLU A 829 25.54 15.76 -18.10
C GLU A 829 25.13 15.50 -19.57
N ALA A 830 24.05 14.73 -19.80
CA ALA A 830 23.47 14.54 -21.13
C ALA A 830 23.09 15.87 -21.82
N VAL A 831 22.53 16.81 -21.05
CA VAL A 831 22.08 18.13 -21.50
C VAL A 831 23.28 19.06 -21.74
N GLU A 832 24.37 18.89 -20.99
CA GLU A 832 25.61 19.63 -21.23
C GLU A 832 26.25 19.22 -22.56
N HIS A 833 26.37 17.92 -22.84
CA HIS A 833 26.82 17.42 -24.15
C HIS A 833 25.88 17.89 -25.30
N LEU A 834 24.57 18.01 -25.07
CA LEU A 834 23.63 18.59 -26.04
C LEU A 834 23.87 20.09 -26.28
N ARG A 835 24.13 20.87 -25.21
CA ARG A 835 24.49 22.31 -25.32
C ARG A 835 25.81 22.51 -26.07
N ALA A 836 26.79 21.62 -25.83
CA ALA A 836 28.06 21.57 -26.54
C ALA A 836 27.96 21.09 -28.00
N ARG A 837 26.78 20.60 -28.42
CA ARG A 837 26.51 19.98 -29.74
C ARG A 837 27.24 18.64 -29.99
N GLU A 838 27.73 18.01 -28.93
CA GLU A 838 28.34 16.67 -28.96
C GLU A 838 27.27 15.56 -29.05
N ARG A 839 26.04 15.87 -28.62
CA ARG A 839 24.85 15.03 -28.83
C ARG A 839 23.73 15.86 -29.47
N SER A 840 22.79 15.16 -30.12
CA SER A 840 21.58 15.72 -30.72
C SER A 840 20.33 15.21 -30.01
N LEU A 841 19.16 15.78 -30.33
CA LEU A 841 17.86 15.24 -29.91
C LEU A 841 17.29 14.30 -30.98
N MET A 842 16.56 13.28 -30.53
CA MET A 842 15.76 12.39 -31.38
C MET A 842 14.33 12.28 -30.83
N LYS A 843 13.38 11.96 -31.72
CA LYS A 843 11.97 11.76 -31.40
C LYS A 843 11.66 10.27 -31.23
N TYR A 844 10.91 9.93 -30.18
CA TYR A 844 10.51 8.57 -29.85
C TYR A 844 8.99 8.52 -29.63
N VAL A 845 8.28 7.66 -30.35
CA VAL A 845 6.83 7.46 -30.16
C VAL A 845 6.62 6.28 -29.21
N LEU A 846 6.16 6.56 -28.00
CA LEU A 846 5.84 5.54 -27.01
C LEU A 846 4.45 4.93 -27.27
N GLN A 847 4.30 3.62 -27.07
CA GLN A 847 3.01 2.89 -27.08
C GLN A 847 3.02 1.76 -26.03
#